data_AF-A0A2J6QLW7-F1
#
_entry.id   AF-A0A2J6QLW7-F1
#
_cell.length_a   1.000
_cell.length_b   1.000
_cell.length_c   1.000
_cell.angle_alpha   90.00
_cell.angle_beta   90.00
_cell.angle_gamma   90.00
#
_symmetry.space_group_name_H-M   'P 1'
#
loop_
_entity.id
_entity.type
_entity.pdbx_description
1 polymer ?
#
loop_
_entity_poly.entity_id
_entity_poly.type
_entity_poly.pdbx_seq_one_letter_code
_entity_poly.pdbx_strand_id
1 'polypeptide(L)'
;MLNSTNTTTGASIPSTANFVQGEIVPRSFLPGYVILSYFISHLGAWTALELISRRTAMRGHYNWFLLLGSSFSMGGISIWSMHFIGDRAISLGDDQPQLQIVYSAGFTMISFFVPVLVVLLAFASVGSNDTMNTTRVVLGGALTGFAVCGMHYLAQAGISNYECLYPIPFVIGAFIIAVAASIAALCVFFLYRLSWDTRWWRRPICATVLASAVSGMHWIASIGTQYRLKGWGPSTTGNLSRASTVIVVLVLSICCCVVLVLTVLLAQWRLAKLAKRAQQVVLATAIFDYEDKILVTAEGYLPHKKITDSWIERSLDDVFSVSHPVFLWMFNISRSWEAVVKLLPRMRNHVHRAGLKRRLGSKFEGNLQNESGTPIEDYSLIFRELFCVAAGDLAHDLHIPLDNMGVLYDEIIVTGQQVMKEKKKRGAAPDVDLEGLSGSGKGQLLFLVKTVNRREADHLQTSGYCFAEPSNVIPLLATTLRAGPKSLMQRFHMMREYAGEERMLEPGIHLALFAIRAALGAGRHGFDLLARKDAKSLLPTMQLPIGTLDDWQLEYLQEMESMTMSKIMKKLVEALRRSPSKREKKFAKQLFDTIEAIKEESDDSIFNDAKLISEPIKAPCHGVSPDSPPGVATLITFRIIVPIHSRAPGKKLTYVPLNFFKMQQQLYKNAPDHDIFAQKVYREFQHILDLEDPDTVADLTFASDPFGNGQKDEDEKSPKRKSTSASQHRPFKVKYFSRERIDNSSEANLMDTKHDDNPGNNNKAGAGSEAARRNTSTTSPRTSRNPGNQGSGIELTQAEKNAQGGGAGGMATIEEEKQTYIDQMFTITVAKR
;
A
#
# COMPACT_ATOMS: atom_id res chain seq x y z
N MET A 1 4.64 -32.08 62.71
CA MET A 1 5.53 -33.26 62.54
C MET A 1 6.63 -32.82 61.58
N LEU A 2 7.92 -32.75 61.90
CA LEU A 2 8.73 -33.30 62.97
C LEU A 2 9.83 -32.30 63.34
N ASN A 3 10.21 -32.39 64.60
CA ASN A 3 11.19 -31.61 65.35
C ASN A 3 12.63 -31.90 64.90
N SER A 4 13.54 -30.95 65.07
CA SER A 4 14.97 -31.21 65.35
C SER A 4 15.58 -29.99 66.04
N THR A 5 15.54 -30.04 67.37
CA THR A 5 16.31 -29.23 68.31
C THR A 5 17.79 -29.61 68.25
N ASN A 6 18.69 -28.61 68.29
CA ASN A 6 19.80 -28.62 69.25
C ASN A 6 20.44 -27.22 69.37
N THR A 7 20.28 -26.67 70.58
CA THR A 7 21.08 -25.68 71.29
C THR A 7 22.59 -25.87 71.09
N THR A 8 23.37 -24.78 71.01
CA THR A 8 24.30 -24.30 72.06
C THR A 8 25.09 -23.07 71.57
N THR A 9 25.38 -22.15 72.49
CA THR A 9 26.18 -20.91 72.38
C THR A 9 25.49 -19.69 71.75
N GLY A 10 24.65 -19.04 72.56
CA GLY A 10 24.49 -17.61 72.47
C GLY A 10 25.82 -16.94 72.76
N ALA A 11 26.55 -16.57 71.71
CA ALA A 11 27.45 -15.45 71.74
C ALA A 11 26.61 -14.22 71.37
N SER A 12 26.26 -13.43 72.38
CA SER A 12 25.79 -12.06 72.21
C SER A 12 26.78 -11.30 71.33
N ILE A 13 26.46 -11.14 70.04
CA ILE A 13 27.15 -10.19 69.18
C ILE A 13 26.80 -8.80 69.74
N PRO A 14 27.80 -7.99 70.12
CA PRO A 14 27.52 -6.70 70.75
C PRO A 14 26.81 -5.79 69.75
N SER A 15 25.57 -5.44 70.06
CA SER A 15 24.91 -4.27 69.51
C SER A 15 25.76 -3.05 69.87
N THR A 16 26.10 -2.24 68.85
CA THR A 16 27.05 -1.09 68.85
C THR A 16 28.52 -1.44 68.60
N ALA A 17 28.84 -1.95 67.41
CA ALA A 17 30.19 -1.82 66.87
C ALA A 17 30.47 -0.33 66.56
N ASN A 18 31.09 0.37 67.50
CA ASN A 18 31.64 1.70 67.27
C ASN A 18 32.86 1.56 66.34
N PHE A 19 32.65 1.57 65.03
CA PHE A 19 33.74 1.57 64.04
C PHE A 19 34.75 2.68 64.33
N VAL A 20 36.03 2.36 64.51
CA VAL A 20 37.03 3.39 64.84
C VAL A 20 37.54 4.07 63.56
N GLN A 21 37.93 5.34 63.66
CA GLN A 21 38.59 6.03 62.54
C GLN A 21 39.82 5.22 62.07
N GLY A 22 39.91 4.98 60.76
CA GLY A 22 40.96 4.17 60.15
C GLY A 22 40.58 2.70 59.91
N GLU A 23 39.45 2.22 60.43
CA GLU A 23 38.96 0.86 60.16
C GLU A 23 38.30 0.75 58.77
N ILE A 24 38.39 -0.45 58.19
CA ILE A 24 37.70 -0.81 56.95
C ILE A 24 36.27 -1.24 57.31
N VAL A 25 35.28 -0.51 56.80
CA VAL A 25 33.88 -0.78 57.09
C VAL A 25 33.33 -1.85 56.13
N PRO A 26 32.64 -2.90 56.63
CA PRO A 26 32.02 -3.90 55.78
C PRO A 26 30.90 -3.28 54.93
N ARG A 27 30.80 -3.75 53.68
CA ARG A 27 29.82 -3.28 52.70
C ARG A 27 28.87 -4.40 52.30
N SER A 28 27.60 -4.07 52.12
CA SER A 28 26.57 -4.94 51.54
C SER A 28 25.91 -4.25 50.34
N PHE A 29 25.26 -5.02 49.48
CA PHE A 29 24.62 -4.50 48.26
C PHE A 29 23.12 -4.72 48.27
N LEU A 30 22.36 -3.65 48.07
CA LEU A 30 20.91 -3.68 47.95
C LEU A 30 20.49 -3.99 46.49
N PRO A 31 19.92 -5.17 46.21
CA PRO A 31 19.68 -5.62 44.84
C PRO A 31 18.71 -4.73 44.03
N GLY A 32 17.75 -4.07 44.70
CA GLY A 32 16.82 -3.16 44.05
C GLY A 32 17.50 -1.97 43.37
N TYR A 33 18.48 -1.34 44.05
CA TYR A 33 19.23 -0.22 43.49
C TYR A 33 20.22 -0.66 42.41
N VAL A 34 20.74 -1.89 42.49
CA VAL A 34 21.56 -2.49 41.42
C VAL A 34 20.77 -2.54 40.11
N ILE A 35 19.56 -3.12 40.15
CA ILE A 35 18.69 -3.24 38.97
C ILE A 35 18.26 -1.85 38.47
N LEU A 36 17.89 -0.94 39.39
CA LEU A 36 17.47 0.42 39.04
C LEU A 36 18.60 1.21 38.36
N SER A 37 19.83 1.11 38.85
CA SER A 37 21.00 1.78 38.26
C SER A 37 21.25 1.31 36.82
N TYR A 38 21.13 0.00 36.56
CA TYR A 38 21.24 -0.56 35.22
C TYR A 38 20.12 -0.06 34.30
N PHE A 39 18.88 -0.04 34.78
CA PHE A 39 17.74 0.43 33.99
C PHE A 39 17.88 1.91 33.59
N ILE A 40 18.33 2.77 34.52
CA ILE A 40 18.58 4.18 34.24
C ILE A 40 19.75 4.34 33.27
N SER A 41 20.80 3.53 33.41
CA SER A 41 21.89 3.48 32.45
C SER A 41 21.39 3.13 31.04
N HIS A 42 20.52 2.13 30.94
CA HIS A 42 19.91 1.68 29.70
C HIS A 42 19.03 2.74 29.03
N LEU A 43 18.19 3.45 29.79
CA LEU A 43 17.37 4.55 29.28
C LEU A 43 18.25 5.69 28.73
N GLY A 44 19.29 6.09 29.47
CA GLY A 44 20.23 7.12 29.02
C GLY A 44 20.96 6.73 27.74
N ALA A 45 21.43 5.48 27.65
CA ALA A 45 22.11 4.95 26.47
C ALA A 45 21.17 4.87 25.26
N TRP A 46 19.93 4.38 25.44
CA TRP A 46 18.94 4.31 24.36
C TRP A 46 18.61 5.70 23.82
N THR A 47 18.31 6.65 24.69
CA THR A 47 18.03 8.03 24.28
C THR A 47 19.20 8.64 23.51
N ALA A 48 20.43 8.43 23.98
CA ALA A 48 21.62 8.91 23.29
C ALA A 48 21.74 8.33 21.87
N LEU A 49 21.52 7.02 21.73
CA LEU A 49 21.52 6.34 20.43
C LEU A 49 20.41 6.83 19.50
N GLU A 50 19.21 7.10 20.03
CA GLU A 50 18.10 7.62 19.24
C GLU A 50 18.40 9.03 18.71
N LEU A 51 18.96 9.91 19.56
CA LEU A 51 19.34 11.27 19.17
C LEU A 51 20.48 11.28 18.15
N ILE A 52 21.55 10.51 18.38
CA ILE A 52 22.70 10.47 17.47
C ILE A 52 22.35 9.77 16.14
N SER A 53 21.41 8.82 16.12
CA SER A 53 20.93 8.19 14.88
C SER A 53 20.21 9.17 13.94
N ARG A 54 19.63 10.24 14.48
CA ARG A 54 18.91 11.27 13.72
C ARG A 54 19.82 12.36 13.16
N ARG A 55 21.09 12.35 13.54
CA ARG A 55 22.10 13.29 13.06
C ARG A 55 22.48 12.92 11.63
N THR A 56 22.10 13.77 10.67
CA THR A 56 22.34 13.55 9.23
C THR A 56 23.50 14.36 8.67
N ALA A 57 23.96 15.40 9.37
CA ALA A 57 25.08 16.21 8.92
C ALA A 57 25.97 16.70 10.06
N MET A 58 27.17 17.16 9.71
CA MET A 58 28.15 17.73 10.64
C MET A 58 27.87 19.20 11.01
N ARG A 59 26.98 19.89 10.28
CA ARG A 59 26.67 21.33 10.44
C ARG A 59 25.16 21.57 10.66
N GLY A 60 24.84 22.76 11.19
CA GLY A 60 23.46 23.23 11.43
C GLY A 60 23.01 23.09 12.88
N HIS A 61 22.20 24.05 13.35
CA HIS A 61 21.74 24.14 14.75
C HIS A 61 21.01 22.88 15.22
N TYR A 62 20.18 22.27 14.37
CA TYR A 62 19.47 21.03 14.69
C TYR A 62 20.42 19.84 14.94
N ASN A 63 21.45 19.67 14.11
CA ASN A 63 22.43 18.59 14.29
C ASN A 63 23.31 18.82 15.53
N TRP A 64 23.62 20.06 15.87
CA TRP A 64 24.29 20.43 17.12
C TRP A 64 23.44 20.14 18.35
N PHE A 65 22.14 20.46 18.30
CA PHE A 65 21.20 20.13 19.36
C PHE A 65 21.11 18.61 19.59
N LEU A 66 21.00 17.82 18.51
CA LEU A 66 20.98 16.35 18.60
C LEU A 66 22.27 15.79 19.20
N LEU A 67 23.42 16.33 18.77
CA LEU A 67 24.72 15.91 19.29
C LEU A 67 24.84 16.23 20.78
N LEU A 68 24.56 17.46 21.19
CA LEU A 68 24.62 17.89 22.60
C LEU A 68 23.64 17.10 23.47
N GLY A 69 22.40 16.90 23.00
CA GLY A 69 21.40 16.09 23.69
C GLY A 69 21.84 14.63 23.84
N SER A 70 22.47 14.04 22.82
CA SER A 70 22.99 12.67 22.90
C SER A 70 24.11 12.53 23.94
N SER A 71 25.02 13.50 24.01
CA SER A 71 26.13 13.52 24.97
C SER A 71 25.65 13.78 26.39
N PHE A 72 24.66 14.66 26.58
CA PHE A 72 24.03 14.87 27.88
C PHE A 72 23.29 13.61 28.35
N SER A 73 22.60 12.92 27.46
CA SER A 73 21.91 11.67 27.79
C SER A 73 22.88 10.55 28.18
N MET A 74 23.96 10.38 27.43
CA MET A 74 24.96 9.36 27.73
C MET A 74 25.78 9.74 28.97
N GLY A 75 26.39 10.92 29.00
CA GLY A 75 27.24 11.37 30.11
C GLY A 75 26.48 11.62 31.41
N GLY A 76 25.35 12.33 31.34
CA GLY A 76 24.57 12.74 32.50
C GLY A 76 23.65 11.64 33.04
N ILE A 77 22.90 10.95 32.17
CA ILE A 77 21.94 9.92 32.62
C ILE A 77 22.57 8.53 32.60
N SER A 78 23.18 8.12 31.48
CA SER A 78 23.68 6.74 31.36
C SER A 78 24.87 6.45 32.28
N ILE A 79 25.77 7.43 32.41
CA ILE A 79 27.03 7.34 33.16
C ILE A 79 26.86 7.91 34.57
N TRP A 80 26.62 9.22 34.71
CA TRP A 80 26.61 9.90 36.02
C TRP A 80 25.45 9.46 36.92
N SER A 81 24.20 9.51 36.45
CA SER A 81 23.04 9.10 37.26
C SER A 81 23.12 7.63 37.67
N MET A 82 23.57 6.76 36.77
CA MET A 82 23.80 5.34 37.06
C MET A 82 24.75 5.17 38.25
N HIS A 83 25.87 5.90 38.27
CA HIS A 83 26.87 5.79 39.33
C HIS A 83 26.32 6.20 40.69
N PHE A 84 25.65 7.35 40.79
CA PHE A 84 25.11 7.80 42.07
C PHE A 84 23.96 6.92 42.58
N ILE A 85 23.17 6.31 41.70
CA ILE A 85 22.18 5.28 42.12
C ILE A 85 22.88 3.99 42.51
N GLY A 86 23.93 3.59 41.79
CA GLY A 86 24.75 2.43 42.11
C GLY A 86 25.38 2.55 43.49
N ASP A 87 25.93 3.70 43.82
CA ASP A 87 26.50 3.97 45.14
C ASP A 87 25.42 3.98 46.24
N ARG A 88 24.15 4.28 45.93
CA ARG A 88 23.04 4.05 46.89
C ARG A 88 22.79 2.57 47.18
N ALA A 89 23.19 1.66 46.30
CA ALA A 89 23.08 0.24 46.59
C ALA A 89 24.12 -0.22 47.62
N ILE A 90 25.21 0.52 47.80
CA ILE A 90 26.28 0.19 48.73
C ILE A 90 25.86 0.66 50.13
N SER A 91 25.53 -0.29 50.99
CA SER A 91 25.23 -0.03 52.40
C SER A 91 26.44 -0.38 53.25
N LEU A 92 26.93 0.61 54.01
CA LEU A 92 28.09 0.49 54.90
C LEU A 92 27.64 0.36 56.36
N GLY A 93 28.30 -0.50 57.13
CA GLY A 93 28.10 -0.58 58.59
C GLY A 93 26.65 -0.86 59.02
N ASP A 94 26.05 -1.92 58.47
CA ASP A 94 24.67 -2.37 58.76
C ASP A 94 23.59 -1.29 58.57
N ASP A 95 23.71 -0.52 57.49
CA ASP A 95 22.77 0.54 57.07
C ASP A 95 22.59 1.69 58.08
N GLN A 96 23.54 1.85 59.01
CA GLN A 96 23.48 2.96 59.96
C GLN A 96 23.57 4.30 59.20
N PRO A 97 22.65 5.26 59.46
CA PRO A 97 22.54 6.49 58.67
C PRO A 97 23.79 7.39 58.75
N GLN A 98 24.57 7.25 59.82
CA GLN A 98 25.77 8.04 60.10
C GLN A 98 27.03 7.54 59.38
N LEU A 99 27.04 6.28 58.91
CA LEU A 99 28.17 5.62 58.25
C LEU A 99 28.00 5.55 56.72
N GLN A 100 27.03 6.27 56.16
CA GLN A 100 26.79 6.22 54.72
C GLN A 100 27.57 7.31 53.98
N ILE A 101 27.82 7.08 52.70
CA ILE A 101 28.67 7.93 51.86
C ILE A 101 28.10 9.36 51.75
N VAL A 102 28.98 10.36 51.94
CA VAL A 102 28.69 11.79 51.80
C VAL A 102 29.61 12.40 50.75
N TYR A 103 29.02 13.14 49.80
CA TYR A 103 29.74 13.74 48.67
C TYR A 103 29.90 15.26 48.83
N SER A 104 31.05 15.76 48.39
CA SER A 104 31.30 17.19 48.21
C SER A 104 30.60 17.70 46.95
N ALA A 105 29.91 18.85 47.05
CA ALA A 105 29.13 19.40 45.94
C ALA A 105 30.00 19.71 44.70
N GLY A 106 31.21 20.23 44.91
CA GLY A 106 32.13 20.59 43.83
C GLY A 106 32.55 19.39 42.98
N PHE A 107 33.00 18.30 43.60
CA PHE A 107 33.37 17.08 42.87
C PHE A 107 32.17 16.43 42.18
N THR A 108 30.99 16.46 42.80
CA THR A 108 29.75 15.96 42.18
C THR A 108 29.36 16.75 40.92
N MET A 109 29.56 18.08 40.91
CA MET A 109 29.32 18.89 39.72
C MET A 109 30.36 18.62 38.62
N ILE A 110 31.65 18.54 38.98
CA ILE A 110 32.71 18.28 37.99
C ILE A 110 32.54 16.88 37.40
N SER A 111 32.19 15.88 38.21
CA SER A 111 31.93 14.52 37.73
C SER A 111 30.70 14.42 36.81
N PHE A 112 29.80 15.41 36.81
CA PHE A 112 28.71 15.51 35.84
C PHE A 112 29.19 16.04 34.48
N PHE A 113 29.93 17.16 34.47
CA PHE A 113 30.30 17.83 33.22
C PHE A 113 31.40 17.12 32.44
N VAL A 114 32.39 16.55 33.13
CA VAL A 114 33.51 15.85 32.50
C VAL A 114 33.06 14.74 31.53
N PRO A 115 32.24 13.74 31.93
CA PRO A 115 31.80 12.70 31.01
C PRO A 115 30.95 13.24 29.86
N VAL A 116 30.12 14.27 30.09
CA VAL A 116 29.32 14.90 29.04
C VAL A 116 30.20 15.50 27.96
N LEU A 117 31.26 16.22 28.35
CA LEU A 117 32.22 16.82 27.42
C LEU A 117 33.05 15.77 26.66
N VAL A 118 33.55 14.75 27.36
CA VAL A 118 34.35 13.69 26.72
C VAL A 118 33.50 12.89 25.73
N VAL A 119 32.26 12.53 26.10
CA VAL A 119 31.33 11.84 25.20
C VAL A 119 30.90 12.74 24.03
N LEU A 120 30.79 14.06 24.24
CA LEU A 120 30.57 15.01 23.14
C LEU A 120 31.69 14.95 22.10
N LEU A 121 32.94 14.97 22.55
CA LEU A 121 34.09 14.83 21.67
C LEU A 121 34.11 13.44 20.98
N ALA A 122 33.78 12.38 21.71
CA ALA A 122 33.69 11.02 21.16
C ALA A 122 32.64 10.91 20.04
N PHE A 123 31.43 11.43 20.27
CA PHE A 123 30.37 11.41 19.26
C PHE A 123 30.66 12.37 18.10
N ALA A 124 31.37 13.47 18.34
CA ALA A 124 31.82 14.37 17.29
C ALA A 124 32.89 13.72 16.40
N SER A 125 33.88 13.02 16.99
CA SER A 125 35.00 12.39 16.28
C SER A 125 34.58 11.20 15.43
N VAL A 126 33.53 10.49 15.84
CA VAL A 126 32.95 9.37 15.10
C VAL A 126 32.38 9.81 13.73
N GLY A 127 31.86 11.04 13.63
CA GLY A 127 31.36 11.64 12.38
C GLY A 127 29.95 11.17 11.96
N SER A 128 29.40 11.77 10.89
CA SER A 128 28.04 11.49 10.37
C SER A 128 28.01 10.68 9.06
N ASN A 129 29.16 10.22 8.55
CA ASN A 129 29.22 9.53 7.25
C ASN A 129 28.75 8.08 7.36
N ASP A 130 28.11 7.57 6.31
CA ASP A 130 27.51 6.22 6.27
C ASP A 130 28.55 5.07 6.17
N THR A 131 29.81 5.38 5.92
CA THR A 131 30.90 4.38 5.84
C THR A 131 31.56 4.19 7.20
N MET A 132 31.56 2.95 7.71
CA MET A 132 32.23 2.57 8.95
C MET A 132 33.75 2.76 8.83
N ASN A 133 34.29 3.83 9.41
CA ASN A 133 35.72 4.00 9.57
C ASN A 133 36.16 3.42 10.92
N THR A 134 36.76 2.23 10.88
CA THR A 134 37.20 1.48 12.07
C THR A 134 38.06 2.32 13.02
N THR A 135 38.93 3.19 12.49
CA THR A 135 39.79 4.06 13.33
C THR A 135 38.97 5.03 14.18
N ARG A 136 37.91 5.62 13.60
CA ARG A 136 37.02 6.56 14.30
C ARG A 136 36.16 5.84 15.35
N VAL A 137 35.74 4.62 15.05
CA VAL A 137 34.98 3.77 15.98
C VAL A 137 35.83 3.39 17.19
N VAL A 138 37.08 2.97 16.97
CA VAL A 138 38.03 2.65 18.04
C VAL A 138 38.32 3.88 18.88
N LEU A 139 38.59 5.04 18.25
CA LEU A 139 38.85 6.29 18.96
C LEU A 139 37.64 6.75 19.79
N GLY A 140 36.44 6.73 19.22
CA GLY A 140 35.20 7.09 19.93
C GLY A 140 34.89 6.13 21.08
N GLY A 141 35.13 4.83 20.89
CA GLY A 141 34.92 3.80 21.90
C GLY A 141 35.91 3.92 23.07
N ALA A 142 37.18 4.19 22.76
CA ALA A 142 38.20 4.47 23.76
C ALA A 142 37.84 5.72 24.58
N LEU A 143 37.52 6.84 23.93
CA LEU A 143 37.10 8.08 24.61
C LEU A 143 35.87 7.86 25.51
N THR A 144 34.89 7.09 25.04
CA THR A 144 33.71 6.74 25.84
C THR A 144 34.09 5.89 27.05
N GLY A 145 34.96 4.89 26.89
CA GLY A 145 35.49 4.09 28.00
C GLY A 145 36.26 4.92 29.03
N PHE A 146 37.09 5.87 28.58
CA PHE A 146 37.75 6.85 29.44
C PHE A 146 36.76 7.74 30.19
N ALA A 147 35.69 8.20 29.53
CA ALA A 147 34.64 8.98 30.19
C ALA A 147 33.95 8.19 31.32
N VAL A 148 33.66 6.92 31.07
CA VAL A 148 33.02 6.00 32.03
C VAL A 148 33.92 5.80 33.26
N CYS A 149 35.17 5.38 33.06
CA CYS A 149 36.11 5.15 34.16
C CYS A 149 36.50 6.44 34.88
N GLY A 150 36.79 7.49 34.11
CA GLY A 150 37.19 8.79 34.65
C GLY A 150 36.11 9.39 35.54
N MET A 151 34.85 9.35 35.12
CA MET A 151 33.74 9.80 35.95
C MET A 151 33.63 8.99 37.24
N HIS A 152 33.72 7.66 37.18
CA HIS A 152 33.59 6.82 38.38
C HIS A 152 34.65 7.14 39.44
N TYR A 153 35.92 7.17 39.07
CA TYR A 153 36.98 7.47 40.04
C TYR A 153 36.98 8.93 40.49
N LEU A 154 36.58 9.87 39.61
CA LEU A 154 36.42 11.27 39.97
C LEU A 154 35.27 11.48 40.97
N ALA A 155 34.17 10.76 40.83
CA ALA A 155 33.05 10.79 41.77
C ALA A 155 33.41 10.13 43.10
N GLN A 156 34.15 9.02 43.09
CA GLN A 156 34.67 8.35 44.29
C GLN A 156 35.70 9.22 45.04
N ALA A 157 36.55 9.96 44.34
CA ALA A 157 37.46 10.94 44.95
C ALA A 157 36.71 12.11 45.62
N GLY A 158 35.44 12.33 45.26
CA GLY A 158 34.56 13.32 45.87
C GLY A 158 33.93 12.89 47.20
N ILE A 159 34.16 11.65 47.64
CA ILE A 159 33.68 11.12 48.93
C ILE A 159 34.45 11.78 50.07
N SER A 160 33.72 12.39 51.00
CA SER A 160 34.29 13.24 52.05
C SER A 160 34.57 12.49 53.36
N ASN A 161 33.77 11.48 53.69
CA ASN A 161 33.80 10.77 54.98
C ASN A 161 34.59 9.45 54.96
N TYR A 162 34.98 8.98 53.79
CA TYR A 162 35.79 7.76 53.60
C TYR A 162 37.01 8.04 52.74
N GLU A 163 38.08 7.28 53.00
CA GLU A 163 39.20 7.13 52.10
C GLU A 163 39.04 5.81 51.33
N CYS A 164 38.95 5.90 50.01
CA CYS A 164 38.74 4.76 49.13
C CYS A 164 40.09 4.15 48.72
N LEU A 165 40.33 2.90 49.10
CA LEU A 165 41.52 2.15 48.67
C LEU A 165 41.17 1.32 47.43
N TYR A 166 41.98 1.47 46.37
CA TYR A 166 41.75 0.85 45.07
C TYR A 166 42.83 -0.20 44.75
N PRO A 167 42.52 -1.50 44.82
CA PRO A 167 43.46 -2.53 44.38
C PRO A 167 43.66 -2.47 42.85
N ILE A 168 44.92 -2.45 42.43
CA ILE A 168 45.34 -2.28 41.02
C ILE A 168 44.62 -3.24 40.04
N PRO A 169 44.43 -4.55 40.34
CA PRO A 169 43.79 -5.47 39.41
C PRO A 169 42.35 -5.08 39.03
N PHE A 170 41.56 -4.59 40.00
CA PHE A 170 40.17 -4.20 39.76
C PHE A 170 40.08 -2.92 38.94
N VAL A 171 41.00 -1.97 39.15
CA VAL A 171 41.07 -0.72 38.38
C VAL A 171 41.40 -1.01 36.92
N ILE A 172 42.43 -1.82 36.68
CA ILE A 172 42.83 -2.21 35.32
C ILE A 172 41.72 -3.03 34.65
N GLY A 173 41.12 -4.00 35.35
CA GLY A 173 40.04 -4.82 34.83
C GLY A 173 38.80 -4.00 34.45
N ALA A 174 38.37 -3.09 35.32
CA ALA A 174 37.25 -2.18 35.06
C ALA A 174 37.53 -1.28 33.84
N PHE A 175 38.76 -0.76 33.72
CA PHE A 175 39.18 0.05 32.57
C PHE A 175 39.14 -0.72 31.25
N ILE A 176 39.71 -1.93 31.21
CA ILE A 176 39.71 -2.78 30.01
C ILE A 176 38.28 -3.09 29.58
N ILE A 177 37.41 -3.47 30.52
CA ILE A 177 36.01 -3.80 30.24
C ILE A 177 35.27 -2.59 29.69
N ALA A 178 35.44 -1.41 30.28
CA ALA A 178 34.78 -0.19 29.83
C ALA A 178 35.15 0.16 28.38
N VAL A 179 36.45 0.11 28.05
CA VAL A 179 36.95 0.42 26.70
C VAL A 179 36.51 -0.64 25.70
N ALA A 180 36.73 -1.92 26.00
CA ALA A 180 36.40 -3.02 25.09
C ALA A 180 34.89 -3.08 24.79
N ALA A 181 34.05 -2.95 25.82
CA ALA A 181 32.59 -2.98 25.66
C ALA A 181 32.06 -1.73 24.95
N SER A 182 32.65 -0.55 25.18
CA SER A 182 32.30 0.68 24.46
C SER A 182 32.66 0.60 22.97
N ILE A 183 33.82 0.04 22.62
CA ILE A 183 34.21 -0.21 21.22
C ILE A 183 33.25 -1.22 20.59
N ALA A 184 32.96 -2.34 21.26
CA ALA A 184 32.04 -3.36 20.76
C ALA A 184 30.64 -2.78 20.49
N ALA A 185 30.12 -1.95 21.41
CA ALA A 185 28.84 -1.29 21.24
C ALA A 185 28.80 -0.34 20.03
N LEU A 186 29.84 0.48 19.84
CA LEU A 186 29.93 1.36 18.66
C LEU A 186 30.09 0.57 17.35
N CYS A 187 30.83 -0.53 17.35
CA CYS A 187 30.89 -1.45 16.20
C CYS A 187 29.48 -1.98 15.86
N VAL A 188 28.75 -2.48 16.86
CA VAL A 188 27.37 -2.98 16.70
C VAL A 188 26.43 -1.87 16.18
N PHE A 189 26.58 -0.64 16.69
CA PHE A 189 25.82 0.51 16.23
C PHE A 189 26.02 0.76 14.72
N PHE A 190 27.27 0.82 14.24
CA PHE A 190 27.55 1.05 12.83
C PHE A 190 27.16 -0.11 11.93
N LEU A 191 27.37 -1.36 12.37
CA LEU A 191 26.95 -2.54 11.61
C LEU A 191 25.45 -2.57 11.36
N TYR A 192 24.65 -2.13 12.35
CA TYR A 192 23.19 -2.11 12.20
C TYR A 192 22.64 -0.81 11.61
N ARG A 193 23.43 0.28 11.52
CA ARG A 193 23.02 1.60 11.01
C ARG A 193 22.39 1.55 9.62
N LEU A 194 22.98 0.78 8.71
CA LEU A 194 22.47 0.59 7.33
C LEU A 194 21.16 -0.22 7.26
N SER A 195 20.76 -0.90 8.35
CA SER A 195 19.57 -1.75 8.43
C SER A 195 18.53 -1.24 9.43
N TRP A 196 18.65 0.00 9.93
CA TRP A 196 17.70 0.54 10.91
C TRP A 196 16.33 0.84 10.34
N ASP A 197 16.21 1.02 9.01
CA ASP A 197 14.92 1.31 8.36
C ASP A 197 13.95 0.13 8.39
N THR A 198 14.41 -1.09 8.64
CA THR A 198 13.56 -2.29 8.55
C THR A 198 13.15 -2.89 9.89
N ARG A 199 13.75 -2.52 11.05
CA ARG A 199 13.35 -3.12 12.33
C ARG A 199 13.77 -2.36 13.61
N TRP A 200 12.77 -1.85 14.33
CA TRP A 200 12.88 -0.99 15.52
C TRP A 200 13.57 -1.62 16.75
N TRP A 201 13.41 -2.93 16.97
CA TRP A 201 14.01 -3.70 18.08
C TRP A 201 15.55 -3.80 18.09
N ARG A 202 16.26 -3.41 17.03
CA ARG A 202 17.74 -3.48 17.00
C ARG A 202 18.43 -2.38 17.80
N ARG A 203 17.77 -1.24 18.00
CA ARG A 203 18.29 -0.11 18.78
C ARG A 203 18.39 -0.38 20.29
N PRO A 204 17.38 -0.96 20.96
CA PRO A 204 17.51 -1.31 22.38
C PRO A 204 18.61 -2.35 22.63
N ILE A 205 18.93 -3.24 21.67
CA ILE A 205 20.03 -4.22 21.82
C ILE A 205 21.40 -3.51 21.91
N CYS A 206 21.63 -2.45 21.14
CA CYS A 206 22.88 -1.69 21.27
C CYS A 206 22.93 -0.93 22.61
N ALA A 207 21.78 -0.39 23.05
CA ALA A 207 21.67 0.27 24.34
C ALA A 207 21.92 -0.67 25.53
N THR A 208 21.52 -1.95 25.45
CA THR A 208 21.82 -2.93 26.52
C THR A 208 23.31 -3.24 26.63
N VAL A 209 24.04 -3.29 25.51
CA VAL A 209 25.50 -3.49 25.51
C VAL A 209 26.20 -2.28 26.14
N LEU A 210 25.81 -1.06 25.78
CA LEU A 210 26.35 0.16 26.40
C LEU A 210 26.04 0.24 27.90
N ALA A 211 24.79 -0.04 28.29
CA ALA A 211 24.40 -0.04 29.70
C ALA A 211 25.21 -1.07 30.51
N SER A 212 25.38 -2.28 29.96
CA SER A 212 26.21 -3.32 30.55
C SER A 212 27.68 -2.90 30.68
N ALA A 213 28.21 -2.13 29.72
CA ALA A 213 29.57 -1.59 29.80
C ALA A 213 29.73 -0.63 30.99
N VAL A 214 28.80 0.32 31.13
CA VAL A 214 28.81 1.32 32.19
C VAL A 214 28.59 0.66 33.55
N SER A 215 27.55 -0.18 33.68
CA SER A 215 27.22 -0.83 34.94
C SER A 215 28.24 -1.88 35.33
N GLY A 216 28.73 -2.68 34.39
CA GLY A 216 29.73 -3.71 34.63
C GLY A 216 31.03 -3.11 35.16
N MET A 217 31.51 -2.03 34.54
CA MET A 217 32.66 -1.28 35.04
C MET A 217 32.42 -0.78 36.48
N HIS A 218 31.29 -0.12 36.71
CA HIS A 218 30.95 0.42 38.04
C HIS A 218 30.95 -0.67 39.11
N TRP A 219 30.26 -1.80 38.89
CA TRP A 219 30.19 -2.86 39.90
C TRP A 219 31.53 -3.55 40.14
N ILE A 220 32.34 -3.76 39.10
CA ILE A 220 33.69 -4.33 39.26
C ILE A 220 34.58 -3.40 40.08
N ALA A 221 34.53 -2.08 39.81
CA ALA A 221 35.28 -1.09 40.57
C ALA A 221 34.76 -0.94 42.02
N SER A 222 33.44 -0.96 42.21
CA SER A 222 32.79 -0.90 43.53
C SER A 222 33.07 -2.15 44.37
N ILE A 223 33.17 -3.35 43.76
CA ILE A 223 33.63 -4.58 44.43
C ILE A 223 35.15 -4.53 44.71
N GLY A 224 35.94 -3.81 43.93
CA GLY A 224 37.36 -3.59 44.24
C GLY A 224 37.58 -2.65 45.43
N THR A 225 36.68 -1.70 45.66
CA THR A 225 36.93 -0.54 46.55
C THR A 225 36.72 -0.84 48.02
N GLN A 226 37.75 -0.64 48.85
CA GLN A 226 37.65 -0.72 50.30
C GLN A 226 37.46 0.68 50.90
N TYR A 227 36.51 0.82 51.83
CA TYR A 227 36.15 2.10 52.45
C TYR A 227 36.77 2.20 53.84
N ARG A 228 37.82 3.01 53.98
CA ARG A 228 38.48 3.30 55.27
C ARG A 228 37.86 4.55 55.89
N LEU A 229 37.32 4.44 57.11
CA LEU A 229 36.60 5.55 57.75
C LEU A 229 37.54 6.70 58.11
N LYS A 230 37.27 7.92 57.64
CA LYS A 230 38.12 9.10 57.89
C LYS A 230 37.75 9.87 59.16
N GLY A 231 36.54 9.69 59.71
CA GLY A 231 36.11 10.29 60.98
C GLY A 231 34.59 10.27 61.17
N TRP A 232 34.12 10.48 62.41
CA TRP A 232 32.70 10.57 62.79
C TRP A 232 32.26 12.04 62.82
N GLY A 233 31.16 12.39 62.15
CA GLY A 233 30.49 13.68 62.29
C GLY A 233 30.35 14.52 61.00
N PRO A 234 29.42 15.48 60.99
CA PRO A 234 29.02 16.19 59.78
C PRO A 234 30.12 17.16 59.36
N SER A 235 30.76 16.88 58.22
CA SER A 235 31.57 17.88 57.53
C SER A 235 30.63 19.02 57.12
N THR A 236 30.70 20.12 57.86
CA THR A 236 29.77 21.25 57.81
C THR A 236 30.26 22.22 56.73
N THR A 237 29.32 22.69 55.89
CA THR A 237 29.45 23.58 54.70
C THR A 237 29.94 22.90 53.39
N GLY A 238 29.06 22.85 52.38
CA GLY A 238 29.40 22.48 51.00
C GLY A 238 29.12 21.03 50.54
N ASN A 239 28.51 20.18 51.38
CA ASN A 239 28.18 18.80 51.03
C ASN A 239 26.75 18.64 50.51
N LEU A 240 26.57 17.81 49.49
CA LEU A 240 25.24 17.48 48.97
C LEU A 240 24.60 16.41 49.84
N SER A 241 23.38 16.67 50.32
CA SER A 241 22.57 15.63 50.95
C SER A 241 22.33 14.51 49.94
N ARG A 242 22.38 13.27 50.41
CA ARG A 242 22.03 12.08 49.62
C ARG A 242 20.68 12.29 48.91
N ALA A 243 19.71 12.93 49.57
CA ALA A 243 18.40 13.23 49.00
C ALA A 243 18.46 14.18 47.79
N SER A 244 19.32 15.20 47.82
CA SER A 244 19.49 16.16 46.73
C SER A 244 19.98 15.49 45.44
N THR A 245 20.96 14.58 45.54
CA THR A 245 21.45 13.84 44.37
C THR A 245 20.36 12.94 43.77
N VAL A 246 19.53 12.31 44.62
CA VAL A 246 18.40 11.49 44.13
C VAL A 246 17.35 12.33 43.41
N ILE A 247 17.04 13.53 43.92
CA ILE A 247 16.12 14.45 43.25
C ILE A 247 16.66 14.83 41.87
N VAL A 248 17.95 15.20 41.77
CA VAL A 248 18.57 15.54 40.47
C VAL A 248 18.51 14.36 39.51
N VAL A 249 18.88 13.17 39.97
CA VAL A 249 18.83 11.95 39.14
C VAL A 249 17.41 11.61 38.70
N LEU A 250 16.42 11.77 39.57
CA LEU A 250 15.01 11.55 39.25
C LEU A 250 14.55 12.52 38.16
N VAL A 251 14.83 13.82 38.30
CA VAL A 251 14.48 14.85 37.30
C VAL A 251 15.14 14.54 35.95
N LEU A 252 16.44 14.24 35.94
CA LEU A 252 17.16 13.88 34.72
C LEU A 252 16.57 12.63 34.04
N SER A 253 16.19 11.63 34.83
CA SER A 253 15.61 10.37 34.32
C SER A 253 14.20 10.60 33.72
N ILE A 254 13.37 11.43 34.36
CA ILE A 254 12.05 11.81 33.84
C ILE A 254 12.20 12.60 32.53
N CYS A 255 13.08 13.60 32.48
CA CYS A 255 13.36 14.35 31.26
C CYS A 255 13.84 13.44 30.12
N CYS A 256 14.74 12.50 30.42
CA CYS A 256 15.21 11.48 29.48
C CYS A 256 14.05 10.65 28.89
N CYS A 257 13.15 10.17 29.74
CA CYS A 257 11.98 9.40 29.34
C CYS A 257 11.05 10.20 28.42
N VAL A 258 10.77 11.47 28.75
CA VAL A 258 9.95 12.36 27.92
C VAL A 258 10.58 12.55 26.53
N VAL A 259 11.90 12.77 26.45
CA VAL A 259 12.61 12.91 25.17
C VAL A 259 12.54 11.62 24.35
N LEU A 260 12.72 10.44 24.97
CA LEU A 260 12.55 9.15 24.29
C LEU A 260 11.14 8.97 23.73
N VAL A 261 10.11 9.21 24.55
CA VAL A 261 8.71 9.06 24.13
C VAL A 261 8.41 10.03 22.98
N LEU A 262 8.79 11.30 23.10
CA LEU A 262 8.57 12.30 22.05
C LEU A 262 9.26 11.92 20.74
N THR A 263 10.52 11.47 20.81
CA THR A 263 11.26 11.06 19.61
C THR A 263 10.61 9.85 18.94
N VAL A 264 10.19 8.83 19.71
CA VAL A 264 9.48 7.65 19.18
C VAL A 264 8.13 8.05 18.55
N LEU A 265 7.33 8.87 19.22
CA LEU A 265 6.04 9.34 18.69
C LEU A 265 6.22 10.12 17.38
N LEU A 266 7.20 11.02 17.31
CA LEU A 266 7.49 11.77 16.08
C LEU A 266 7.93 10.85 14.94
N ALA A 267 8.69 9.79 15.22
CA ALA A 267 9.08 8.81 14.21
C ALA A 267 7.87 8.00 13.71
N GLN A 268 7.03 7.53 14.62
CA GLN A 268 5.79 6.83 14.26
C GLN A 268 4.85 7.71 13.45
N TRP A 269 4.70 8.98 13.81
CA TRP A 269 3.87 9.94 13.07
C TRP A 269 4.42 10.21 11.67
N ARG A 270 5.74 10.31 11.49
CA ARG A 270 6.36 10.47 10.17
C ARG A 270 6.16 9.23 9.31
N LEU A 271 6.39 8.03 9.85
CA LEU A 271 6.17 6.77 9.15
C LEU A 271 4.69 6.60 8.76
N ALA A 272 3.76 6.95 9.65
CA ALA A 272 2.33 6.94 9.34
C ALA A 272 1.96 7.94 8.23
N LYS A 273 2.58 9.14 8.21
CA LYS A 273 2.38 10.11 7.12
C LYS A 273 2.94 9.62 5.79
N LEU A 274 4.09 8.95 5.80
CA LEU A 274 4.71 8.38 4.59
C LEU A 274 3.90 7.19 4.06
N ALA A 275 3.41 6.32 4.94
CA ALA A 275 2.53 5.21 4.57
C ALA A 275 1.22 5.71 3.93
N LYS A 276 0.64 6.80 4.43
CA LYS A 276 -0.57 7.42 3.86
C LYS A 276 -0.38 7.98 2.45
N ARG A 277 0.80 8.53 2.12
CA ARG A 277 1.08 9.02 0.76
C ARG A 277 1.25 7.89 -0.26
N ALA A 278 1.65 6.71 0.21
CA ALA A 278 1.90 5.55 -0.63
C ALA A 278 0.64 4.76 -1.01
N GLN A 279 -0.57 5.23 -0.67
CA GLN A 279 -1.87 4.58 -0.98
C GLN A 279 -2.74 5.39 -1.95
N GLN A 280 -2.24 6.54 -2.41
CA GLN A 280 -3.02 7.46 -3.23
C GLN A 280 -3.28 6.90 -4.63
N VAL A 281 -4.48 7.18 -5.15
CA VAL A 281 -4.80 6.96 -6.55
C VAL A 281 -4.54 8.27 -7.28
N VAL A 282 -3.61 8.24 -8.23
CA VAL A 282 -3.09 9.42 -8.93
C VAL A 282 -3.31 9.26 -10.43
N LEU A 283 -3.76 10.33 -11.06
CA LEU A 283 -3.82 10.49 -12.51
C LEU A 283 -2.60 11.26 -12.98
N ALA A 284 -1.74 10.62 -13.77
CA ALA A 284 -0.59 11.25 -14.40
C ALA A 284 -0.80 11.37 -15.91
N THR A 285 0.00 12.20 -16.54
CA THR A 285 0.02 12.37 -18.00
C THR A 285 1.37 11.95 -18.56
N ALA A 286 1.33 11.16 -19.62
CA ALA A 286 2.48 10.77 -20.42
C ALA A 286 2.30 11.36 -21.82
N ILE A 287 2.79 12.59 -22.00
CA ILE A 287 2.76 13.29 -23.28
C ILE A 287 4.11 13.11 -23.96
N PHE A 288 4.11 12.57 -25.16
CA PHE A 288 5.31 12.29 -25.95
C PHE A 288 5.41 13.23 -27.15
N ASP A 289 6.60 13.79 -27.36
CA ASP A 289 6.91 14.64 -28.50
C ASP A 289 7.15 13.84 -29.79
N TYR A 290 7.35 14.52 -30.92
CA TYR A 290 7.74 13.91 -32.20
C TYR A 290 9.14 13.25 -32.15
N GLU A 291 9.98 13.58 -31.16
CA GLU A 291 11.30 12.97 -30.91
C GLU A 291 11.29 11.91 -29.78
N ASP A 292 10.11 11.37 -29.43
CA ASP A 292 9.92 10.37 -28.35
C ASP A 292 10.35 10.83 -26.94
N LYS A 293 10.56 12.13 -26.74
CA LYS A 293 10.80 12.74 -25.42
C LYS A 293 9.49 12.85 -24.65
N ILE A 294 9.57 12.72 -23.32
CA ILE A 294 8.40 12.80 -22.42
C ILE A 294 8.32 14.17 -21.77
N LEU A 295 7.09 14.71 -21.68
CA LEU A 295 6.80 15.96 -20.99
C LEU A 295 7.00 15.83 -19.48
N VAL A 296 7.78 16.73 -18.90
CA VAL A 296 8.00 16.85 -17.47
C VAL A 296 7.90 18.30 -17.03
N THR A 297 7.66 18.52 -15.74
CA THR A 297 7.76 19.84 -15.11
C THR A 297 9.21 20.30 -15.08
N ALA A 298 9.46 21.58 -14.80
CA ALA A 298 10.81 22.12 -14.60
C ALA A 298 11.64 21.36 -13.54
N GLU A 299 10.99 20.66 -12.61
CA GLU A 299 11.61 19.84 -11.57
C GLU A 299 11.90 18.39 -12.01
N GLY A 300 11.49 18.00 -13.22
CA GLY A 300 11.66 16.65 -13.77
C GLY A 300 10.57 15.64 -13.37
N TYR A 301 9.43 16.09 -12.85
CA TYR A 301 8.30 15.21 -12.52
C TYR A 301 7.27 15.15 -13.66
N LEU A 302 6.53 14.05 -13.74
CA LEU A 302 5.39 13.97 -14.63
C LEU A 302 4.24 14.84 -14.10
N PRO A 303 3.53 15.59 -14.97
CA PRO A 303 2.34 16.31 -14.56
C PRO A 303 1.26 15.32 -14.09
N HIS A 304 0.76 15.53 -12.87
CA HIS A 304 -0.19 14.62 -12.24
C HIS A 304 -1.16 15.33 -11.28
N LYS A 305 -2.33 14.73 -11.09
CA LYS A 305 -3.32 15.11 -10.08
C LYS A 305 -3.75 13.91 -9.25
N LYS A 306 -3.91 14.13 -7.96
CA LYS A 306 -4.47 13.13 -7.05
C LYS A 306 -5.98 13.03 -7.27
N ILE A 307 -6.49 11.81 -7.45
CA ILE A 307 -7.94 11.52 -7.51
C ILE A 307 -8.48 11.33 -6.08
N THR A 308 -7.90 10.39 -5.32
CA THR A 308 -8.33 10.07 -3.94
C THR A 308 -7.16 9.62 -3.05
N ASP A 309 -7.34 9.64 -1.73
CA ASP A 309 -6.34 9.16 -0.75
C ASP A 309 -6.17 7.64 -0.75
N SER A 310 -7.25 6.91 -1.03
CA SER A 310 -7.27 5.46 -1.21
C SER A 310 -8.54 5.04 -1.94
N TRP A 311 -8.45 3.98 -2.75
CA TRP A 311 -9.64 3.23 -3.17
C TRP A 311 -10.20 2.49 -1.96
N ILE A 312 -11.50 2.65 -1.69
CA ILE A 312 -12.18 1.96 -0.59
C ILE A 312 -12.71 0.64 -1.15
N GLU A 313 -11.98 -0.45 -0.94
CA GLU A 313 -12.43 -1.81 -1.28
C GLU A 313 -13.64 -2.17 -0.40
N ARG A 314 -14.83 -2.30 -0.99
CA ARG A 314 -16.04 -2.69 -0.25
C ARG A 314 -16.06 -4.19 0.09
N SER A 315 -15.38 -5.01 -0.70
CA SER A 315 -15.26 -6.46 -0.52
C SER A 315 -13.95 -6.99 -1.09
N LEU A 316 -13.61 -8.26 -0.81
CA LEU A 316 -12.47 -8.95 -1.45
C LEU A 316 -12.61 -9.07 -2.97
N ASP A 317 -13.82 -8.84 -3.50
CA ASP A 317 -14.13 -8.87 -4.92
C ASP A 317 -14.06 -7.48 -5.59
N ASP A 318 -13.90 -6.42 -4.81
CA ASP A 318 -13.93 -5.01 -5.23
C ASP A 318 -12.52 -4.44 -5.44
N VAL A 319 -11.63 -5.25 -6.02
CA VAL A 319 -10.25 -4.88 -6.28
C VAL A 319 -10.20 -3.99 -7.52
N PHE A 320 -9.79 -2.73 -7.34
CA PHE A 320 -9.64 -1.79 -8.44
C PHE A 320 -8.54 -2.26 -9.42
N SER A 321 -8.99 -2.70 -10.60
CA SER A 321 -8.19 -3.32 -11.66
C SER A 321 -8.76 -2.95 -13.04
N VAL A 322 -8.08 -3.36 -14.12
CA VAL A 322 -8.55 -3.10 -15.50
C VAL A 322 -9.90 -3.77 -15.84
N SER A 323 -10.30 -4.79 -15.06
CA SER A 323 -11.60 -5.46 -15.19
C SER A 323 -12.72 -4.73 -14.43
N HIS A 324 -12.38 -3.75 -13.60
CA HIS A 324 -13.32 -3.12 -12.69
C HIS A 324 -14.28 -2.18 -13.45
N PRO A 325 -15.60 -2.19 -13.18
CA PRO A 325 -16.57 -1.39 -13.91
C PRO A 325 -16.27 0.12 -13.95
N VAL A 326 -15.74 0.67 -12.86
CA VAL A 326 -15.31 2.08 -12.80
C VAL A 326 -14.11 2.34 -13.71
N PHE A 327 -13.15 1.40 -13.82
CA PHE A 327 -12.04 1.55 -14.75
C PHE A 327 -12.54 1.48 -16.20
N LEU A 328 -13.43 0.52 -16.53
CA LEU A 328 -14.05 0.42 -17.86
C LEU A 328 -14.77 1.72 -18.23
N TRP A 329 -15.55 2.29 -17.30
CA TRP A 329 -16.21 3.57 -17.50
C TRP A 329 -15.22 4.71 -17.76
N MET A 330 -14.14 4.81 -16.97
CA MET A 330 -13.10 5.84 -17.17
C MET A 330 -12.32 5.64 -18.47
N PHE A 331 -12.11 4.39 -18.88
CA PHE A 331 -11.45 4.06 -20.12
C PHE A 331 -12.28 4.51 -21.32
N ASN A 332 -13.60 4.31 -21.26
CA ASN A 332 -14.56 4.80 -22.25
C ASN A 332 -14.60 6.34 -22.28
N ILE A 333 -14.78 7.00 -21.11
CA ILE A 333 -14.86 8.47 -21.08
C ILE A 333 -13.61 9.16 -21.58
N SER A 334 -12.42 8.56 -21.38
CA SER A 334 -11.16 9.11 -21.87
C SER A 334 -11.04 9.17 -23.39
N ARG A 335 -11.93 8.48 -24.11
CA ARG A 335 -12.02 8.47 -25.58
C ARG A 335 -13.18 9.32 -26.11
N SER A 336 -14.05 9.80 -25.22
CA SER A 336 -15.19 10.65 -25.54
C SER A 336 -15.33 11.73 -24.45
N TRP A 337 -14.31 12.59 -24.37
CA TRP A 337 -14.29 13.68 -23.37
C TRP A 337 -15.45 14.67 -23.55
N GLU A 338 -15.94 14.84 -24.79
CA GLU A 338 -17.07 15.69 -25.14
C GLU A 338 -18.34 15.39 -24.29
N ALA A 339 -18.51 14.12 -23.89
CA ALA A 339 -19.61 13.69 -23.03
C ALA A 339 -19.60 14.38 -21.65
N VAL A 340 -18.44 14.75 -21.13
CA VAL A 340 -18.28 15.30 -19.77
C VAL A 340 -17.87 16.77 -19.73
N VAL A 341 -17.31 17.33 -20.81
CA VAL A 341 -16.86 18.74 -20.83
C VAL A 341 -17.92 19.71 -20.32
N LYS A 342 -19.20 19.54 -20.71
CA LYS A 342 -20.30 20.42 -20.26
C LYS A 342 -20.72 20.17 -18.81
N LEU A 343 -20.48 18.97 -18.27
CA LEU A 343 -20.81 18.57 -16.90
C LEU A 343 -19.72 19.00 -15.89
N LEU A 344 -18.47 19.14 -16.37
CA LEU A 344 -17.29 19.34 -15.55
C LEU A 344 -17.37 20.54 -14.56
N PRO A 345 -17.88 21.73 -14.94
CA PRO A 345 -17.98 22.85 -14.00
C PRO A 345 -18.91 22.55 -12.81
N ARG A 346 -20.01 21.83 -13.07
CA ARG A 346 -21.00 21.45 -12.04
C ARG A 346 -20.44 20.38 -11.12
N MET A 347 -19.79 19.35 -11.69
CA MET A 347 -19.06 18.34 -10.91
C MET A 347 -18.01 18.98 -9.99
N ARG A 348 -17.24 19.94 -10.51
CA ARG A 348 -16.25 20.67 -9.71
C ARG A 348 -16.91 21.39 -8.53
N ASN A 349 -18.03 22.07 -8.75
CA ASN A 349 -18.77 22.75 -7.68
C ASN A 349 -19.31 21.78 -6.63
N HIS A 350 -19.88 20.65 -7.05
CA HIS A 350 -20.39 19.61 -6.16
C HIS A 350 -19.27 19.02 -5.28
N VAL A 351 -18.15 18.61 -5.88
CA VAL A 351 -16.97 18.11 -5.14
C VAL A 351 -16.44 19.12 -4.12
N HIS A 352 -16.42 20.41 -4.47
CA HIS A 352 -15.98 21.48 -3.57
C HIS A 352 -16.96 21.72 -2.42
N ARG A 353 -18.27 21.81 -2.68
CA ARG A 353 -19.30 22.09 -1.67
C ARG A 353 -19.52 20.93 -0.71
N ALA A 354 -19.55 19.70 -1.20
CA ALA A 354 -19.67 18.51 -0.37
C ALA A 354 -18.43 18.27 0.51
N GLY A 355 -17.34 19.04 0.29
CA GLY A 355 -16.09 18.89 1.01
C GLY A 355 -15.47 17.51 0.80
N LEU A 356 -15.80 16.82 -0.29
CA LEU A 356 -15.41 15.44 -0.58
C LEU A 356 -13.88 15.28 -0.58
N LYS A 357 -13.15 16.23 -1.16
CA LYS A 357 -11.67 16.28 -1.12
C LYS A 357 -11.10 16.36 0.32
N ARG A 358 -11.83 16.94 1.28
CA ARG A 358 -11.42 17.05 2.70
C ARG A 358 -11.93 15.87 3.54
N ARG A 359 -13.13 15.35 3.25
CA ARG A 359 -13.75 14.21 3.95
C ARG A 359 -13.06 12.88 3.63
N LEU A 360 -12.71 12.61 2.36
CA LEU A 360 -11.96 11.40 1.98
C LEU A 360 -10.51 11.36 2.49
N GLY A 361 -9.97 12.49 2.99
CA GLY A 361 -8.63 12.55 3.61
C GLY A 361 -8.62 12.38 5.14
N SER A 362 -9.79 12.36 5.79
CA SER A 362 -9.92 12.20 7.23
C SER A 362 -10.26 10.74 7.58
N LYS A 363 -9.68 10.24 8.68
CA LYS A 363 -9.80 8.87 9.21
C LYS A 363 -11.22 8.46 9.65
N PHE A 364 -12.26 9.18 9.23
CA PHE A 364 -13.63 8.86 9.60
C PHE A 364 -14.20 7.87 8.59
N GLU A 365 -13.82 6.60 8.75
CA GLU A 365 -14.46 5.42 8.13
C GLU A 365 -15.98 5.39 8.37
N GLY A 366 -16.50 6.17 9.32
CA GLY A 366 -17.91 6.20 9.71
C GLY A 366 -18.82 7.23 9.02
N ASN A 367 -18.32 8.14 8.17
CA ASN A 367 -19.16 9.22 7.58
C ASN A 367 -19.50 9.04 6.09
N LEU A 368 -19.33 7.83 5.56
CA LEU A 368 -19.97 7.41 4.30
C LEU A 368 -21.03 6.34 4.57
N GLN A 369 -21.69 6.43 5.72
CA GLN A 369 -22.92 5.71 6.03
C GLN A 369 -24.03 6.75 6.14
N ASN A 370 -25.20 6.47 5.55
CA ASN A 370 -26.39 7.28 5.82
C ASN A 370 -26.75 7.18 7.32
N GLU A 371 -27.62 8.07 7.84
CA GLU A 371 -28.07 8.03 9.25
C GLU A 371 -28.68 6.68 9.68
N SER A 372 -28.97 5.80 8.71
CA SER A 372 -29.46 4.43 8.87
C SER A 372 -28.37 3.33 8.91
N GLY A 373 -27.08 3.66 8.86
CA GLY A 373 -25.98 2.67 8.93
C GLY A 373 -25.73 1.86 7.65
N THR A 374 -26.32 2.25 6.52
CA THR A 374 -26.04 1.64 5.20
C THR A 374 -24.87 2.36 4.51
N PRO A 375 -23.88 1.63 3.94
CA PRO A 375 -22.81 2.25 3.17
C PRO A 375 -23.37 2.97 1.94
N ILE A 376 -22.92 4.19 1.66
CA ILE A 376 -23.36 5.00 0.50
C ILE A 376 -23.16 4.20 -0.78
N GLU A 377 -24.24 3.90 -1.51
CA GLU A 377 -24.21 3.21 -2.81
C GLU A 377 -23.36 4.00 -3.85
N ASP A 378 -23.24 5.32 -3.70
CA ASP A 378 -22.64 6.28 -4.64
C ASP A 378 -21.10 6.43 -4.66
N TYR A 379 -20.29 5.66 -3.92
CA TYR A 379 -18.81 5.85 -3.96
C TYR A 379 -18.25 5.68 -5.37
N SER A 380 -18.75 4.71 -6.14
CA SER A 380 -18.36 4.49 -7.54
C SER A 380 -18.65 5.72 -8.41
N LEU A 381 -19.76 6.42 -8.17
CA LEU A 381 -20.14 7.63 -8.89
C LEU A 381 -19.27 8.83 -8.46
N ILE A 382 -19.08 9.01 -7.16
CA ILE A 382 -18.19 10.04 -6.59
C ILE A 382 -16.77 9.87 -7.12
N PHE A 383 -16.27 8.63 -7.22
CA PHE A 383 -14.94 8.38 -7.76
C PHE A 383 -14.83 8.76 -9.24
N ARG A 384 -15.84 8.44 -10.05
CA ARG A 384 -15.92 8.86 -11.46
C ARG A 384 -15.91 10.38 -11.58
N GLU A 385 -16.66 11.07 -10.71
CA GLU A 385 -16.66 12.53 -10.62
C GLU A 385 -15.27 13.09 -10.26
N LEU A 386 -14.62 12.53 -9.23
CA LEU A 386 -13.26 12.91 -8.83
C LEU A 386 -12.25 12.69 -9.96
N PHE A 387 -12.38 11.62 -10.73
CA PHE A 387 -11.55 11.37 -11.91
C PHE A 387 -11.75 12.45 -12.98
N CYS A 388 -12.99 12.79 -13.33
CA CYS A 388 -13.29 13.84 -14.30
C CYS A 388 -12.75 15.20 -13.86
N VAL A 389 -12.96 15.57 -12.58
CA VAL A 389 -12.41 16.80 -12.01
C VAL A 389 -10.88 16.79 -12.02
N ALA A 390 -10.24 15.67 -11.67
CA ALA A 390 -8.77 15.55 -11.71
C ALA A 390 -8.22 15.69 -13.14
N ALA A 391 -8.88 15.08 -14.14
CA ALA A 391 -8.51 15.23 -15.54
C ALA A 391 -8.69 16.68 -16.02
N GLY A 392 -9.81 17.31 -15.65
CA GLY A 392 -10.08 18.72 -15.96
C GLY A 392 -9.12 19.71 -15.29
N ASP A 393 -8.76 19.46 -14.03
CA ASP A 393 -7.75 20.25 -13.30
C ASP A 393 -6.37 20.09 -13.95
N LEU A 394 -6.03 18.89 -14.44
CA LEU A 394 -4.76 18.61 -15.11
C LEU A 394 -4.70 19.25 -16.52
N ALA A 395 -5.80 19.21 -17.27
CA ALA A 395 -5.94 19.91 -18.55
C ALA A 395 -5.80 21.43 -18.37
N HIS A 396 -6.39 21.98 -17.30
CA HIS A 396 -6.24 23.39 -16.93
C HIS A 396 -4.79 23.77 -16.61
N ASP A 397 -4.09 22.96 -15.79
CA ASP A 397 -2.67 23.18 -15.45
C ASP A 397 -1.76 23.13 -16.69
N LEU A 398 -2.05 22.23 -17.64
CA LEU A 398 -1.32 22.07 -18.89
C LEU A 398 -1.70 23.11 -19.97
N HIS A 399 -2.70 23.96 -19.71
CA HIS A 399 -3.27 24.90 -20.68
C HIS A 399 -3.72 24.24 -22.00
N ILE A 400 -4.32 23.04 -21.91
CA ILE A 400 -4.90 22.33 -23.05
C ILE A 400 -6.39 22.05 -22.79
N PRO A 401 -7.25 22.01 -23.83
CA PRO A 401 -8.63 21.60 -23.65
C PRO A 401 -8.69 20.11 -23.25
N LEU A 402 -9.68 19.74 -22.44
CA LEU A 402 -9.85 18.37 -21.94
C LEU A 402 -9.96 17.34 -23.08
N ASP A 403 -10.61 17.72 -24.18
CA ASP A 403 -10.76 16.88 -25.38
C ASP A 403 -9.42 16.46 -25.98
N ASN A 404 -8.38 17.30 -25.80
CA ASN A 404 -7.03 17.05 -26.30
C ASN A 404 -6.07 16.55 -25.21
N MET A 405 -6.57 16.06 -24.08
CA MET A 405 -5.75 15.52 -22.98
C MET A 405 -5.19 14.11 -23.28
N GLY A 406 -5.76 13.42 -24.27
CA GLY A 406 -5.37 12.05 -24.64
C GLY A 406 -6.26 10.99 -24.00
N VAL A 407 -5.82 9.72 -24.15
CA VAL A 407 -6.62 8.54 -23.78
C VAL A 407 -6.03 7.81 -22.58
N LEU A 408 -6.87 7.15 -21.78
CA LEU A 408 -6.43 6.35 -20.65
C LEU A 408 -5.67 5.10 -21.13
N TYR A 409 -4.49 4.87 -20.55
CA TYR A 409 -3.67 3.69 -20.80
C TYR A 409 -4.37 2.42 -20.29
N ASP A 410 -4.12 1.29 -20.97
CA ASP A 410 -4.78 0.01 -20.70
C ASP A 410 -4.20 -0.80 -19.52
N GLU A 411 -3.33 -0.18 -18.72
CA GLU A 411 -2.78 -0.77 -17.49
C GLU A 411 -2.73 0.23 -16.33
N ILE A 412 -2.85 -0.31 -15.11
CA ILE A 412 -2.69 0.43 -13.85
C ILE A 412 -1.32 0.13 -13.29
N ILE A 413 -0.52 1.16 -13.01
CA ILE A 413 0.82 0.98 -12.42
C ILE A 413 0.71 1.07 -10.90
N VAL A 414 1.10 -0.02 -10.22
CA VAL A 414 1.10 -0.07 -8.75
C VAL A 414 2.42 0.49 -8.21
N THR A 415 2.32 1.51 -7.35
CA THR A 415 3.44 2.17 -6.68
C THR A 415 3.72 1.53 -5.32
N GLY A 416 4.96 1.67 -4.82
CA GLY A 416 5.33 1.16 -3.48
C GLY A 416 5.85 -0.28 -3.45
N GLN A 417 5.94 -0.96 -4.59
CA GLN A 417 6.58 -2.27 -4.69
C GLN A 417 8.09 -2.09 -4.81
N GLN A 418 8.80 -2.09 -3.67
CA GLN A 418 10.25 -2.33 -3.74
C GLN A 418 10.45 -3.69 -4.40
N VAL A 419 11.16 -3.70 -5.53
CA VAL A 419 11.70 -4.93 -6.12
C VAL A 419 12.59 -5.54 -5.03
N MET A 420 12.06 -6.51 -4.28
CA MET A 420 12.91 -7.34 -3.43
C MET A 420 13.95 -7.92 -4.37
N LYS A 421 15.24 -7.63 -4.13
CA LYS A 421 16.33 -8.31 -4.82
C LYS A 421 16.07 -9.81 -4.69
N GLU A 422 15.65 -10.44 -5.78
CA GLU A 422 15.51 -11.88 -5.85
C GLU A 422 16.87 -12.48 -5.47
N LYS A 423 16.96 -13.01 -4.26
CA LYS A 423 17.99 -13.99 -3.94
C LYS A 423 17.66 -15.19 -4.82
N LYS A 424 18.41 -15.31 -5.90
CA LYS A 424 18.40 -16.41 -6.86
C LYS A 424 18.57 -17.74 -6.11
N LYS A 425 17.47 -18.33 -5.64
CA LYS A 425 17.41 -19.75 -5.31
C LYS A 425 17.34 -20.49 -6.63
N ARG A 426 18.45 -21.11 -7.04
CA ARG A 426 18.48 -22.08 -8.12
C ARG A 426 17.46 -23.18 -7.81
N GLY A 427 16.43 -23.33 -8.65
CA GLY A 427 15.55 -24.50 -8.62
C GLY A 427 14.03 -24.28 -8.77
N ALA A 428 13.54 -23.05 -8.86
CA ALA A 428 12.13 -22.80 -9.19
C ALA A 428 12.03 -21.86 -10.40
N ALA A 429 11.20 -22.23 -11.37
CA ALA A 429 10.88 -21.41 -12.54
C ALA A 429 10.37 -20.03 -12.11
N PRO A 430 10.57 -18.97 -12.92
CA PRO A 430 9.99 -17.67 -12.63
C PRO A 430 8.45 -17.77 -12.65
N ASP A 431 7.90 -17.80 -11.46
CA ASP A 431 6.57 -17.35 -11.05
C ASP A 431 6.61 -15.81 -11.12
N VAL A 432 5.75 -15.04 -11.80
CA VAL A 432 4.38 -15.26 -12.29
C VAL A 432 4.04 -14.11 -13.27
N ASP A 433 3.09 -14.30 -14.21
CA ASP A 433 2.26 -13.23 -14.82
C ASP A 433 1.32 -12.58 -13.77
N LEU A 434 1.86 -12.25 -12.58
CA LEU A 434 1.15 -11.71 -11.41
C LEU A 434 1.57 -10.27 -11.17
N GLU A 435 1.69 -9.48 -12.24
CA GLU A 435 1.73 -8.03 -12.14
C GLU A 435 0.35 -7.43 -11.76
N GLY A 436 -0.69 -8.27 -11.60
CA GLY A 436 -2.06 -7.86 -11.30
C GLY A 436 -2.52 -7.97 -9.84
N LEU A 437 -1.67 -8.36 -8.88
CA LEU A 437 -2.07 -8.33 -7.46
C LEU A 437 -2.02 -6.89 -6.94
N SER A 438 -3.12 -6.15 -7.18
CA SER A 438 -3.55 -5.03 -6.34
C SER A 438 -3.70 -5.58 -4.92
N GLY A 439 -2.61 -5.49 -4.16
CA GLY A 439 -2.62 -5.73 -2.73
C GLY A 439 -3.12 -4.47 -2.05
N SER A 440 -4.23 -4.61 -1.33
CA SER A 440 -4.81 -3.61 -0.43
C SER A 440 -3.69 -2.84 0.30
N GLY A 441 -3.63 -1.52 0.08
CA GLY A 441 -2.67 -0.62 0.72
C GLY A 441 -1.45 -0.21 -0.11
N LYS A 442 -1.49 -0.33 -1.45
CA LYS A 442 -0.50 0.24 -2.39
C LYS A 442 -1.14 1.34 -3.26
N GLY A 443 -0.37 2.37 -3.60
CA GLY A 443 -0.83 3.50 -4.39
C GLY A 443 -0.94 3.10 -5.86
N GLN A 444 -1.90 3.67 -6.57
CA GLN A 444 -2.20 3.32 -7.96
C GLN A 444 -1.99 4.53 -8.85
N LEU A 445 -1.34 4.31 -9.99
CA LEU A 445 -1.04 5.35 -10.96
C LEU A 445 -1.73 5.02 -12.28
N LEU A 446 -2.62 5.91 -12.67
CA LEU A 446 -3.34 5.92 -13.94
C LEU A 446 -2.64 6.90 -14.88
N PHE A 447 -2.57 6.57 -16.17
CA PHE A 447 -1.91 7.42 -17.16
C PHE A 447 -2.87 7.82 -18.28
N LEU A 448 -3.00 9.12 -18.51
CA LEU A 448 -3.49 9.64 -19.79
C LEU A 448 -2.30 9.78 -20.73
N VAL A 449 -2.41 9.21 -21.92
CA VAL A 449 -1.31 9.12 -22.89
C VAL A 449 -1.70 9.87 -24.16
N LYS A 450 -0.76 10.67 -24.66
CA LYS A 450 -0.93 11.45 -25.88
C LYS A 450 0.40 11.63 -26.61
N THR A 451 0.34 11.73 -27.93
CA THR A 451 1.44 12.22 -28.76
C THR A 451 1.13 13.66 -29.20
N VAL A 452 2.14 14.52 -29.24
CA VAL A 452 2.00 15.91 -29.67
C VAL A 452 2.84 16.20 -30.91
N ASN A 453 2.33 17.10 -31.75
CA ASN A 453 3.10 17.66 -32.86
C ASN A 453 4.03 18.77 -32.37
N ARG A 454 4.94 19.21 -33.24
CA ARG A 454 5.91 20.27 -32.91
C ARG A 454 5.28 21.57 -32.39
N ARG A 455 4.14 21.99 -32.94
CA ARG A 455 3.46 23.24 -32.52
C ARG A 455 2.88 23.12 -31.11
N GLU A 456 2.27 21.98 -30.80
CA GLU A 456 1.75 21.67 -29.47
C GLU A 456 2.87 21.52 -28.45
N ALA A 457 3.99 20.90 -28.85
CA ALA A 457 5.19 20.80 -28.02
C ALA A 457 5.75 22.17 -27.67
N ASP A 458 5.88 23.08 -28.66
CA ASP A 458 6.33 24.46 -28.45
C ASP A 458 5.40 25.20 -27.47
N HIS A 459 4.08 25.04 -27.61
CA HIS A 459 3.10 25.64 -26.70
C HIS A 459 3.26 25.14 -25.25
N LEU A 460 3.41 23.82 -25.05
CA LEU A 460 3.65 23.25 -23.73
C LEU A 460 4.98 23.74 -23.11
N GLN A 461 6.01 23.93 -23.93
CA GLN A 461 7.28 24.50 -23.47
C GLN A 461 7.12 25.96 -23.03
N THR A 462 6.33 26.77 -23.74
CA THR A 462 6.03 28.15 -23.33
C THR A 462 5.28 28.24 -22.00
N SER A 463 4.51 27.20 -21.65
CA SER A 463 3.81 27.07 -20.37
C SER A 463 4.71 26.64 -19.20
N GLY A 464 6.03 26.52 -19.41
CA GLY A 464 7.00 26.20 -18.35
C GLY A 464 7.29 24.71 -18.16
N TYR A 465 6.84 23.86 -19.08
CA TYR A 465 7.19 22.44 -19.12
C TYR A 465 8.41 22.19 -20.01
N CYS A 466 9.05 21.03 -19.87
CA CYS A 466 10.15 20.63 -20.73
C CYS A 466 10.00 19.19 -21.21
N PHE A 467 10.53 18.91 -22.39
CA PHE A 467 10.58 17.56 -22.94
C PHE A 467 11.95 16.96 -22.68
N ALA A 468 11.97 15.88 -21.92
CA ALA A 468 13.19 15.20 -21.52
C ALA A 468 13.25 13.79 -22.08
N GLU A 469 14.46 13.29 -22.33
CA GLU A 469 14.65 11.91 -22.72
C GLU A 469 14.24 10.98 -21.56
N PRO A 470 13.43 9.93 -21.81
CA PRO A 470 12.96 9.04 -20.75
C PRO A 470 14.08 8.49 -19.85
N SER A 471 15.26 8.22 -20.43
CA SER A 471 16.46 7.74 -19.76
C SER A 471 16.92 8.65 -18.61
N ASN A 472 16.76 9.97 -18.76
CA ASN A 472 17.17 10.97 -17.77
C ASN A 472 16.14 11.15 -16.64
N VAL A 473 14.87 10.88 -16.91
CA VAL A 473 13.75 11.12 -15.98
C VAL A 473 13.49 9.89 -15.10
N ILE A 474 13.73 8.69 -15.63
CA ILE A 474 13.43 7.41 -14.96
C ILE A 474 14.11 7.25 -13.59
N PRO A 475 15.39 7.62 -13.36
CA PRO A 475 16.01 7.48 -12.04
C PRO A 475 15.28 8.28 -10.95
N LEU A 476 14.80 9.48 -11.31
CA LEU A 476 14.02 10.34 -10.42
C LEU A 476 12.63 9.74 -10.15
N LEU A 477 11.94 9.34 -11.22
CA LEU A 477 10.59 8.74 -11.13
C LEU A 477 10.57 7.38 -10.44
N ALA A 478 11.58 6.54 -10.66
CA ALA A 478 11.70 5.24 -9.98
C ALA A 478 11.80 5.42 -8.47
N THR A 479 12.48 6.48 -8.02
CA THR A 479 12.63 6.81 -6.60
C THR A 479 11.33 7.33 -5.99
N THR A 480 10.61 8.20 -6.70
CA THR A 480 9.34 8.78 -6.21
C THR A 480 8.17 7.81 -6.28
N LEU A 481 8.03 7.06 -7.39
CA LEU A 481 6.99 6.06 -7.60
C LEU A 481 7.30 4.72 -6.90
N ARG A 482 8.52 4.56 -6.36
CA ARG A 482 9.03 3.30 -5.81
C ARG A 482 8.82 2.12 -6.76
N ALA A 483 9.13 2.35 -8.04
CA ALA A 483 9.02 1.38 -9.11
C ALA A 483 10.41 1.02 -9.67
N GLY A 484 10.57 -0.16 -10.27
CA GLY A 484 11.84 -0.55 -10.87
C GLY A 484 12.20 0.31 -12.10
N PRO A 485 13.43 0.83 -12.24
CA PRO A 485 13.79 1.70 -13.36
C PRO A 485 13.68 1.00 -14.72
N LYS A 486 14.04 -0.30 -14.79
CA LYS A 486 13.93 -1.09 -16.03
C LYS A 486 12.48 -1.34 -16.45
N SER A 487 11.59 -1.64 -15.50
CA SER A 487 10.17 -1.86 -15.81
C SER A 487 9.47 -0.56 -16.21
N LEU A 488 9.84 0.56 -15.59
CA LEU A 488 9.31 1.87 -15.96
C LEU A 488 9.73 2.29 -17.39
N MET A 489 10.98 2.03 -17.77
CA MET A 489 11.46 2.26 -19.15
C MET A 489 10.62 1.50 -20.18
N GLN A 490 10.41 0.20 -19.94
CA GLN A 490 9.60 -0.64 -20.83
C GLN A 490 8.16 -0.13 -20.92
N ARG A 491 7.57 0.29 -19.78
CA ARG A 491 6.21 0.84 -19.73
C ARG A 491 6.06 2.13 -20.53
N PHE A 492 7.03 3.04 -20.46
CA PHE A 492 6.99 4.27 -21.27
C PHE A 492 7.10 3.99 -22.77
N HIS A 493 7.92 3.02 -23.17
CA HIS A 493 7.96 2.61 -24.57
C HIS A 493 6.61 2.06 -25.05
N MET A 494 5.98 1.18 -24.25
CA MET A 494 4.65 0.66 -24.56
C MET A 494 3.57 1.75 -24.59
N MET A 495 3.64 2.75 -23.70
CA MET A 495 2.73 3.91 -23.73
C MET A 495 2.92 4.75 -25.00
N ARG A 496 4.17 4.95 -25.44
CA ARG A 496 4.46 5.68 -26.68
C ARG A 496 3.84 4.98 -27.89
N GLU A 497 4.06 3.67 -28.03
CA GLU A 497 3.43 2.87 -29.10
C GLU A 497 1.90 2.92 -29.01
N TYR A 498 1.35 2.87 -27.80
CA TYR A 498 -0.10 2.90 -27.56
C TYR A 498 -0.76 4.19 -28.05
N ALA A 499 -0.08 5.33 -27.97
CA ALA A 499 -0.66 6.62 -28.34
C ALA A 499 -0.58 6.93 -29.85
N GLY A 500 0.12 6.10 -30.63
CA GLY A 500 0.38 6.36 -32.06
C GLY A 500 -0.49 5.59 -33.05
N GLU A 501 -1.09 4.45 -32.67
CA GLU A 501 -1.73 3.54 -33.62
C GLU A 501 -3.19 3.21 -33.25
N GLU A 502 -4.10 3.43 -34.20
CA GLU A 502 -5.44 2.84 -34.17
C GLU A 502 -5.34 1.36 -34.54
N ARG A 503 -5.67 0.48 -33.60
CA ARG A 503 -5.52 -0.97 -33.75
C ARG A 503 -6.83 -1.60 -34.14
N MET A 504 -7.11 -1.58 -35.44
CA MET A 504 -8.29 -2.21 -36.06
C MET A 504 -7.86 -3.33 -37.02
N LEU A 505 -8.80 -4.19 -37.41
CA LEU A 505 -8.52 -5.21 -38.42
C LEU A 505 -8.39 -4.58 -39.80
N GLU A 506 -7.59 -5.19 -40.67
CA GLU A 506 -7.56 -4.85 -42.10
C GLU A 506 -8.79 -5.42 -42.82
N PRO A 507 -9.30 -4.78 -43.88
CA PRO A 507 -10.38 -5.33 -44.70
C PRO A 507 -10.03 -6.69 -45.30
N GLY A 508 -11.00 -7.61 -45.30
CA GLY A 508 -10.85 -8.93 -45.92
C GLY A 508 -11.23 -10.07 -44.98
N ILE A 509 -10.67 -11.25 -45.27
CA ILE A 509 -11.00 -12.50 -44.58
C ILE A 509 -9.84 -12.88 -43.68
N HIS A 510 -10.11 -13.07 -42.41
CA HIS A 510 -9.10 -13.43 -41.43
C HIS A 510 -9.45 -14.76 -40.78
N LEU A 511 -8.42 -15.56 -40.54
CA LEU A 511 -8.50 -16.69 -39.66
C LEU A 511 -8.14 -16.22 -38.25
N ALA A 512 -9.01 -16.47 -37.28
CA ALA A 512 -8.88 -16.00 -35.90
C ALA A 512 -8.73 -17.18 -34.92
N LEU A 513 -8.00 -16.95 -33.84
CA LEU A 513 -7.90 -17.88 -32.72
C LEU A 513 -8.61 -17.31 -31.49
N PHE A 514 -9.74 -17.92 -31.12
CA PHE A 514 -10.52 -17.58 -29.93
C PHE A 514 -10.21 -18.55 -28.79
N ALA A 515 -9.32 -18.15 -27.88
CA ALA A 515 -8.93 -18.96 -26.74
C ALA A 515 -9.33 -18.28 -25.42
N ILE A 516 -10.12 -18.96 -24.61
CA ILE A 516 -10.61 -18.45 -23.32
C ILE A 516 -10.15 -19.32 -22.15
N ARG A 517 -9.91 -18.71 -20.99
CA ARG A 517 -9.66 -19.41 -19.72
C ARG A 517 -10.42 -18.74 -18.58
N ALA A 518 -10.60 -19.43 -17.47
CA ALA A 518 -11.12 -18.79 -16.25
C ALA A 518 -10.11 -17.74 -15.74
N ALA A 519 -10.60 -16.58 -15.33
CA ALA A 519 -9.76 -15.51 -14.80
C ALA A 519 -9.06 -15.93 -13.49
N LEU A 520 -7.81 -15.51 -13.32
CA LEU A 520 -7.00 -15.79 -12.14
C LEU A 520 -6.72 -14.49 -11.38
N GLY A 521 -7.10 -14.42 -10.09
CA GLY A 521 -6.74 -13.32 -9.20
C GLY A 521 -7.83 -13.00 -8.16
N ALA A 522 -7.44 -12.42 -7.02
CA ALA A 522 -8.39 -11.90 -6.04
C ALA A 522 -9.27 -10.82 -6.68
N GLY A 523 -10.59 -10.97 -6.61
CA GLY A 523 -11.59 -10.08 -7.21
C GLY A 523 -11.68 -10.09 -8.74
N ARG A 524 -11.07 -11.09 -9.42
CA ARG A 524 -11.28 -11.31 -10.85
C ARG A 524 -12.26 -12.46 -11.07
N HIS A 525 -13.53 -12.12 -11.29
CA HIS A 525 -14.57 -13.05 -11.73
C HIS A 525 -14.74 -12.99 -13.24
N GLY A 526 -14.95 -14.14 -13.89
CA GLY A 526 -15.21 -14.25 -15.33
C GLY A 526 -14.11 -14.97 -16.11
N PHE A 527 -13.89 -14.53 -17.36
CA PHE A 527 -12.99 -15.17 -18.31
C PHE A 527 -11.90 -14.21 -18.76
N ASP A 528 -10.69 -14.74 -18.97
CA ASP A 528 -9.63 -14.08 -19.72
C ASP A 528 -9.64 -14.62 -21.16
N LEU A 529 -9.42 -13.72 -22.12
CA LEU A 529 -9.33 -14.00 -23.55
C LEU A 529 -7.88 -13.83 -24.01
N LEU A 530 -7.42 -14.72 -24.89
CA LEU A 530 -6.12 -14.57 -25.54
C LEU A 530 -6.16 -13.47 -26.59
N ALA A 531 -5.27 -12.50 -26.47
CA ALA A 531 -5.15 -11.35 -27.36
C ALA A 531 -3.69 -11.13 -27.77
N ARG A 532 -3.51 -10.29 -28.78
CA ARG A 532 -2.19 -9.80 -29.20
C ARG A 532 -1.60 -8.85 -28.15
N LYS A 533 -0.31 -8.98 -27.85
CA LYS A 533 0.38 -8.14 -26.84
C LYS A 533 0.64 -6.74 -27.35
N ASP A 534 0.98 -6.63 -28.63
CA ASP A 534 1.10 -5.38 -29.38
C ASP A 534 -0.27 -4.77 -29.68
N ALA A 535 -1.36 -5.54 -29.67
CA ALA A 535 -2.72 -5.04 -29.88
C ALA A 535 -3.75 -5.76 -29.02
N LYS A 536 -3.87 -5.36 -27.75
CA LYS A 536 -4.76 -6.01 -26.77
C LYS A 536 -6.25 -5.99 -27.14
N SER A 537 -6.68 -5.15 -28.09
CA SER A 537 -8.03 -5.10 -28.64
C SER A 537 -8.31 -6.14 -29.74
N LEU A 538 -7.28 -6.84 -30.22
CA LEU A 538 -7.36 -7.76 -31.35
C LEU A 538 -7.07 -9.21 -30.94
N LEU A 539 -7.83 -10.13 -31.54
CA LEU A 539 -7.54 -11.56 -31.46
C LEU A 539 -6.27 -11.88 -32.26
N PRO A 540 -5.54 -12.96 -31.93
CA PRO A 540 -4.54 -13.53 -32.82
C PRO A 540 -5.21 -13.89 -34.14
N THR A 541 -4.82 -13.20 -35.21
CA THR A 541 -5.49 -13.24 -36.52
C THR A 541 -4.46 -13.25 -37.64
N MET A 542 -4.72 -14.00 -38.70
CA MET A 542 -3.95 -13.98 -39.94
C MET A 542 -4.89 -13.81 -41.13
N GLN A 543 -4.54 -12.89 -42.03
CA GLN A 543 -5.34 -12.62 -43.22
C GLN A 543 -5.18 -13.74 -44.25
N LEU A 544 -6.28 -14.30 -44.74
CA LEU A 544 -6.26 -15.19 -45.87
C LEU A 544 -6.03 -14.38 -47.16
N PRO A 545 -5.21 -14.87 -48.11
CA PRO A 545 -4.96 -14.22 -49.40
C PRO A 545 -6.13 -14.41 -50.40
N ILE A 546 -7.36 -14.10 -49.97
CA ILE A 546 -8.58 -14.07 -50.77
C ILE A 546 -9.43 -12.85 -50.39
N GLY A 547 -10.11 -12.26 -51.38
CA GLY A 547 -10.95 -11.06 -51.17
C GLY A 547 -12.35 -11.38 -50.64
N THR A 548 -12.96 -12.46 -51.12
CA THR A 548 -14.34 -12.88 -50.78
C THR A 548 -14.41 -14.41 -50.66
N LEU A 549 -15.36 -14.91 -49.87
CA LEU A 549 -15.67 -16.34 -49.76
C LEU A 549 -16.78 -16.65 -50.76
N ASP A 550 -16.52 -17.58 -51.69
CA ASP A 550 -17.53 -18.16 -52.57
C ASP A 550 -18.36 -19.21 -51.81
N ASP A 551 -19.60 -19.47 -52.25
CA ASP A 551 -20.51 -20.43 -51.61
C ASP A 551 -19.89 -21.84 -51.46
N TRP A 552 -19.18 -22.32 -52.50
CA TRP A 552 -18.50 -23.62 -52.46
C TRP A 552 -17.36 -23.67 -51.43
N GLN A 553 -16.70 -22.54 -51.15
CA GLN A 553 -15.65 -22.47 -50.12
C GLN A 553 -16.26 -22.54 -48.73
N LEU A 554 -17.44 -21.95 -48.57
CA LEU A 554 -18.20 -22.01 -47.33
C LEU A 554 -18.72 -23.43 -47.06
N GLU A 555 -19.25 -24.12 -48.06
CA GLU A 555 -19.59 -25.55 -47.98
C GLU A 555 -18.36 -26.40 -47.61
N TYR A 556 -17.21 -26.13 -48.23
CA TYR A 556 -15.96 -26.82 -47.92
C TYR A 556 -15.52 -26.60 -46.45
N LEU A 557 -15.68 -25.39 -45.92
CA LEU A 557 -15.41 -25.09 -44.51
C LEU A 557 -16.42 -25.75 -43.57
N GLN A 558 -17.70 -25.84 -43.96
CA GLN A 558 -18.74 -26.51 -43.19
C GLN A 558 -18.48 -28.02 -43.04
N GLU A 559 -17.91 -28.68 -44.06
CA GLU A 559 -17.45 -30.07 -43.92
C GLU A 559 -16.39 -30.25 -42.82
N MET A 560 -15.72 -29.17 -42.42
CA MET A 560 -14.67 -29.16 -41.40
C MET A 560 -15.16 -28.59 -40.05
N GLU A 561 -16.46 -28.30 -39.92
CA GLU A 561 -17.06 -27.78 -38.69
C GLU A 561 -16.69 -28.66 -37.48
N SER A 562 -16.29 -28.02 -36.38
CA SER A 562 -15.92 -28.68 -35.13
C SER A 562 -14.75 -29.70 -35.22
N MET A 563 -14.07 -29.81 -36.36
CA MET A 563 -12.83 -30.56 -36.47
C MET A 563 -11.69 -29.80 -35.79
N THR A 564 -10.73 -30.53 -35.20
CA THR A 564 -9.56 -29.91 -34.60
C THR A 564 -8.59 -29.41 -35.66
N MET A 565 -7.82 -28.37 -35.34
CA MET A 565 -6.80 -27.79 -36.21
C MET A 565 -5.84 -28.87 -36.75
N SER A 566 -5.43 -29.85 -35.91
CA SER A 566 -4.61 -30.99 -36.32
C SER A 566 -5.29 -31.91 -37.35
N LYS A 567 -6.60 -32.18 -37.20
CA LYS A 567 -7.38 -32.97 -38.17
C LYS A 567 -7.55 -32.23 -39.50
N ILE A 568 -7.81 -30.92 -39.44
CA ILE A 568 -7.96 -30.07 -40.61
C ILE A 568 -6.64 -30.03 -41.39
N MET A 569 -5.50 -29.80 -40.72
CA MET A 569 -4.18 -29.82 -41.37
C MET A 569 -3.93 -31.15 -42.10
N LYS A 570 -4.29 -32.30 -41.49
CA LYS A 570 -4.19 -33.61 -42.16
C LYS A 570 -5.11 -33.71 -43.38
N LYS A 571 -6.36 -33.26 -43.28
CA LYS A 571 -7.32 -33.23 -44.40
C LYS A 571 -6.83 -32.34 -45.54
N LEU A 572 -6.23 -31.19 -45.23
CA LEU A 572 -5.68 -30.26 -46.22
C LEU A 572 -4.45 -30.84 -46.94
N VAL A 573 -3.52 -31.48 -46.21
CA VAL A 573 -2.39 -32.19 -46.83
C VAL A 573 -2.86 -33.31 -47.77
N GLU A 574 -3.92 -34.01 -47.38
CA GLU A 574 -4.52 -35.07 -48.19
C GLU A 574 -5.20 -34.51 -49.45
N ALA A 575 -5.94 -33.40 -49.32
CA ALA A 575 -6.56 -32.69 -50.43
C ALA A 575 -5.51 -32.16 -51.43
N LEU A 576 -4.37 -31.65 -50.94
CA LEU A 576 -3.25 -31.22 -51.80
C LEU A 576 -2.70 -32.36 -52.66
N ARG A 577 -2.75 -33.60 -52.17
CA ARG A 577 -2.29 -34.80 -52.90
C ARG A 577 -3.36 -35.36 -53.83
N ARG A 578 -4.61 -35.50 -53.35
CA ARG A 578 -5.66 -36.29 -54.03
C ARG A 578 -6.78 -35.48 -54.71
N SER A 579 -6.92 -34.17 -54.46
CA SER A 579 -8.06 -33.42 -55.01
C SER A 579 -8.01 -33.26 -56.55
N PRO A 580 -9.15 -33.44 -57.25
CA PRO A 580 -9.21 -33.36 -58.72
C PRO A 580 -9.22 -31.91 -59.25
N SER A 581 -9.70 -30.93 -58.47
CA SER A 581 -9.84 -29.54 -58.91
C SER A 581 -8.62 -28.67 -58.60
N LYS A 582 -8.13 -27.91 -59.61
CA LYS A 582 -7.06 -26.91 -59.42
C LYS A 582 -7.46 -25.78 -58.45
N ARG A 583 -8.75 -25.42 -58.41
CA ARG A 583 -9.27 -24.34 -57.53
C ARG A 583 -9.29 -24.78 -56.07
N GLU A 584 -9.76 -25.99 -55.81
CA GLU A 584 -9.78 -26.59 -54.47
C GLU A 584 -8.36 -26.77 -53.92
N LYS A 585 -7.42 -27.27 -54.74
CA LYS A 585 -6.00 -27.35 -54.37
C LYS A 585 -5.40 -26.00 -53.99
N LYS A 586 -5.74 -24.93 -54.73
CA LYS A 586 -5.27 -23.57 -54.44
C LYS A 586 -5.82 -23.07 -53.09
N PHE A 587 -7.12 -23.23 -52.86
CA PHE A 587 -7.75 -22.81 -51.60
C PHE A 587 -7.24 -23.63 -50.41
N ALA A 588 -7.14 -24.95 -50.54
CA ALA A 588 -6.58 -25.82 -49.51
C ALA A 588 -5.13 -25.45 -49.16
N LYS A 589 -4.32 -25.07 -50.16
CA LYS A 589 -2.96 -24.55 -49.94
C LYS A 589 -2.99 -23.24 -49.15
N GLN A 590 -3.78 -22.25 -49.59
CA GLN A 590 -3.88 -20.95 -48.92
C GLN A 590 -4.36 -21.10 -47.47
N LEU A 591 -5.34 -21.97 -47.22
CA LEU A 591 -5.83 -22.26 -45.88
C LEU A 591 -4.78 -22.98 -45.03
N PHE A 592 -4.06 -23.96 -45.58
CA PHE A 592 -2.97 -24.65 -44.90
C PHE A 592 -1.86 -23.69 -44.46
N ASP A 593 -1.36 -22.88 -45.42
CA ASP A 593 -0.29 -21.90 -45.18
C ASP A 593 -0.71 -20.88 -44.10
N THR A 594 -1.98 -20.46 -44.09
CA THR A 594 -2.51 -19.51 -43.10
C THR A 594 -2.69 -20.14 -41.71
N ILE A 595 -3.16 -21.40 -41.63
CA ILE A 595 -3.26 -22.15 -40.37
C ILE A 595 -1.87 -22.39 -39.77
N GLU A 596 -0.87 -22.70 -40.61
CA GLU A 596 0.53 -22.85 -40.19
C GLU A 596 1.09 -21.54 -39.62
N ALA A 597 0.84 -20.40 -40.27
CA ALA A 597 1.27 -19.09 -39.79
C ALA A 597 0.67 -18.73 -38.40
N ILE A 598 -0.63 -18.99 -38.17
CA ILE A 598 -1.24 -18.78 -36.84
C ILE A 598 -0.58 -19.69 -35.79
N LYS A 599 -0.32 -20.94 -36.17
CA LYS A 599 0.29 -21.92 -35.26
C LYS A 599 1.69 -21.49 -34.84
N GLU A 600 2.52 -21.02 -35.79
CA GLU A 600 3.86 -20.49 -35.52
C GLU A 600 3.82 -19.27 -34.60
N GLU A 601 2.84 -18.39 -34.75
CA GLU A 601 2.69 -17.23 -33.86
C GLU A 601 2.25 -17.64 -32.44
N SER A 602 1.40 -18.66 -32.34
CA SER A 602 0.86 -19.12 -31.07
C SER A 602 1.84 -19.97 -30.24
N ASP A 603 2.80 -20.66 -30.86
CA ASP A 603 3.90 -21.44 -30.23
C ASP A 603 3.48 -22.36 -29.05
N ASP A 604 2.24 -22.89 -29.06
CA ASP A 604 1.77 -23.86 -28.06
C ASP A 604 1.02 -25.03 -28.70
N SER A 605 1.40 -26.22 -28.26
CA SER A 605 0.77 -27.49 -28.63
C SER A 605 -0.72 -27.54 -28.33
N ILE A 606 -1.21 -26.77 -27.34
CA ILE A 606 -2.61 -26.79 -26.92
C ILE A 606 -3.57 -26.34 -28.02
N PHE A 607 -3.13 -25.45 -28.92
CA PHE A 607 -3.99 -24.95 -30.00
C PHE A 607 -4.21 -25.96 -31.13
N ASN A 608 -3.46 -27.07 -31.16
CA ASN A 608 -3.74 -28.15 -32.11
C ASN A 608 -5.14 -28.77 -31.91
N ASP A 609 -5.68 -28.65 -30.69
CA ASP A 609 -7.00 -29.14 -30.31
C ASP A 609 -8.11 -28.09 -30.48
N ALA A 610 -7.78 -26.88 -30.95
CA ALA A 610 -8.76 -25.85 -31.25
C ALA A 610 -9.69 -26.30 -32.38
N LYS A 611 -10.99 -26.07 -32.21
CA LYS A 611 -12.04 -26.53 -33.13
C LYS A 611 -12.49 -25.42 -34.05
N LEU A 612 -12.72 -25.72 -35.33
CA LEU A 612 -13.21 -24.75 -36.29
C LEU A 612 -14.68 -24.37 -36.05
N ILE A 613 -14.96 -23.06 -36.11
CA ILE A 613 -16.27 -22.46 -36.35
C ILE A 613 -16.29 -22.04 -37.82
N SER A 614 -17.06 -22.78 -38.63
CA SER A 614 -17.18 -22.55 -40.07
C SER A 614 -18.10 -21.38 -40.43
N GLU A 615 -18.99 -21.00 -39.52
CA GLU A 615 -19.88 -19.85 -39.69
C GLU A 615 -19.05 -18.54 -39.75
N PRO A 616 -19.15 -17.75 -40.83
CA PRO A 616 -18.41 -16.50 -40.96
C PRO A 616 -18.93 -15.44 -40.00
N ILE A 617 -18.07 -14.96 -39.11
CA ILE A 617 -18.41 -13.94 -38.11
C ILE A 617 -17.95 -12.58 -38.61
N LYS A 618 -18.84 -11.59 -38.61
CA LYS A 618 -18.52 -10.23 -39.06
C LYS A 618 -17.86 -9.44 -37.93
N ALA A 619 -16.73 -8.80 -38.21
CA ALA A 619 -16.00 -7.94 -37.28
C ALA A 619 -15.71 -6.57 -37.93
N PRO A 620 -15.68 -5.49 -37.14
CA PRO A 620 -15.37 -4.16 -37.66
C PRO A 620 -13.89 -4.07 -38.10
N CYS A 621 -13.63 -3.44 -39.25
CA CYS A 621 -12.29 -3.24 -39.81
C CYS A 621 -12.09 -1.80 -40.32
N HIS A 622 -10.87 -1.47 -40.72
CA HIS A 622 -10.56 -0.14 -41.26
C HIS A 622 -11.51 0.22 -42.42
N GLY A 623 -12.00 1.45 -42.42
CA GLY A 623 -12.78 2.01 -43.52
C GLY A 623 -11.91 2.27 -44.75
N VAL A 624 -12.54 2.63 -45.87
CA VAL A 624 -11.84 2.97 -47.13
C VAL A 624 -10.93 4.21 -46.97
N SER A 625 -11.25 5.07 -46.00
CA SER A 625 -10.45 6.23 -45.59
C SER A 625 -10.48 6.41 -44.06
N PRO A 626 -9.52 7.14 -43.46
CA PRO A 626 -9.45 7.35 -42.01
C PRO A 626 -10.70 7.97 -41.37
N ASP A 627 -11.50 8.72 -42.14
CA ASP A 627 -12.70 9.41 -41.67
C ASP A 627 -14.01 8.75 -42.14
N SER A 628 -13.91 7.65 -42.90
CA SER A 628 -15.10 6.88 -43.32
C SER A 628 -15.61 5.97 -42.20
N PRO A 629 -16.90 5.58 -42.22
CA PRO A 629 -17.41 4.56 -41.30
C PRO A 629 -16.60 3.27 -41.43
N PRO A 630 -16.52 2.48 -40.34
CA PRO A 630 -15.74 1.25 -40.33
C PRO A 630 -16.24 0.27 -41.39
N GLY A 631 -15.29 -0.44 -42.02
CA GLY A 631 -15.59 -1.57 -42.89
C GLY A 631 -16.01 -2.80 -42.10
N VAL A 632 -16.30 -3.88 -42.83
CA VAL A 632 -16.59 -5.20 -42.25
C VAL A 632 -15.57 -6.22 -42.76
N ALA A 633 -14.83 -6.84 -41.83
CA ALA A 633 -14.01 -8.01 -42.07
C ALA A 633 -14.77 -9.28 -41.70
N THR A 634 -14.40 -10.39 -42.33
CA THR A 634 -15.00 -11.70 -42.09
C THR A 634 -14.01 -12.57 -41.34
N LEU A 635 -14.41 -13.11 -40.19
CA LEU A 635 -13.61 -13.98 -39.33
C LEU A 635 -14.06 -15.43 -39.48
N ILE A 636 -13.11 -16.31 -39.80
CA ILE A 636 -13.24 -17.76 -39.65
C ILE A 636 -12.44 -18.16 -38.41
N THR A 637 -13.08 -18.81 -37.44
CA THR A 637 -12.52 -18.84 -36.07
C THR A 637 -12.23 -20.24 -35.58
N PHE A 638 -11.06 -20.44 -35.01
CA PHE A 638 -10.72 -21.61 -34.20
C PHE A 638 -10.99 -21.31 -32.72
N ARG A 639 -11.79 -22.13 -32.04
CA ARG A 639 -12.13 -21.96 -30.62
C ARG A 639 -11.47 -23.00 -29.72
N ILE A 640 -11.05 -22.59 -28.52
CA ILE A 640 -10.57 -23.49 -27.48
C ILE A 640 -10.82 -22.91 -26.07
N ILE A 641 -11.10 -23.79 -25.11
CA ILE A 641 -11.07 -23.46 -23.69
C ILE A 641 -9.76 -23.99 -23.12
N VAL A 642 -8.95 -23.07 -22.60
CA VAL A 642 -7.61 -23.34 -22.11
C VAL A 642 -7.64 -23.60 -20.59
N PRO A 643 -6.85 -24.57 -20.07
CA PRO A 643 -6.72 -24.78 -18.64
C PRO A 643 -6.26 -23.53 -17.90
N ILE A 644 -6.73 -23.39 -16.65
CA ILE A 644 -6.52 -22.21 -15.80
C ILE A 644 -5.03 -21.88 -15.63
N HIS A 645 -4.17 -22.90 -15.50
CA HIS A 645 -2.73 -22.72 -15.28
C HIS A 645 -1.92 -22.48 -16.56
N SER A 646 -2.56 -22.42 -17.73
CA SER A 646 -1.86 -22.16 -18.98
C SER A 646 -1.40 -20.71 -19.07
N ARG A 647 -0.13 -20.52 -19.46
CA ARG A 647 0.48 -19.19 -19.62
C ARG A 647 0.15 -18.64 -21.01
N ALA A 648 0.25 -17.32 -21.18
CA ALA A 648 0.16 -16.75 -22.51
C ALA A 648 1.31 -17.32 -23.34
N PRO A 649 1.04 -17.91 -24.51
CA PRO A 649 2.07 -18.61 -25.24
C PRO A 649 2.84 -17.66 -26.15
N GLY A 650 4.12 -17.96 -26.35
CA GLY A 650 5.06 -17.09 -27.06
C GLY A 650 5.34 -15.74 -26.36
N LYS A 651 6.02 -14.84 -27.08
CA LYS A 651 6.34 -13.47 -26.60
C LYS A 651 5.33 -12.40 -27.07
N LYS A 652 4.48 -12.76 -28.04
CA LYS A 652 3.59 -11.86 -28.78
C LYS A 652 2.14 -11.88 -28.30
N LEU A 653 1.74 -12.84 -27.48
CA LEU A 653 0.36 -12.98 -27.00
C LEU A 653 0.26 -12.68 -25.51
N THR A 654 -0.93 -12.29 -25.07
CA THR A 654 -1.24 -12.01 -23.67
C THR A 654 -2.70 -12.31 -23.36
N TYR A 655 -3.03 -12.53 -22.08
CA TYR A 655 -4.40 -12.73 -21.65
C TYR A 655 -5.00 -11.42 -21.15
N VAL A 656 -6.18 -11.08 -21.67
CA VAL A 656 -6.91 -9.85 -21.38
C VAL A 656 -8.29 -10.20 -20.81
N PRO A 657 -8.78 -9.51 -19.78
CA PRO A 657 -10.12 -9.77 -19.24
C PRO A 657 -11.20 -9.59 -20.31
N LEU A 658 -12.12 -10.55 -20.41
CA LEU A 658 -13.13 -10.58 -21.46
C LEU A 658 -13.97 -9.29 -21.52
N ASN A 659 -14.39 -8.76 -20.38
CA ASN A 659 -15.18 -7.52 -20.32
C ASN A 659 -14.39 -6.31 -20.82
N PHE A 660 -13.10 -6.24 -20.50
CA PHE A 660 -12.22 -5.18 -21.00
C PHE A 660 -12.04 -5.30 -22.51
N PHE A 661 -11.82 -6.52 -23.01
CA PHE A 661 -11.69 -6.79 -24.44
C PHE A 661 -12.97 -6.40 -25.21
N LYS A 662 -14.16 -6.82 -24.75
CA LYS A 662 -15.46 -6.46 -25.35
C LYS A 662 -15.63 -4.96 -25.48
N MET A 663 -15.37 -4.23 -24.39
CA MET A 663 -15.46 -2.77 -24.38
C MET A 663 -14.50 -2.14 -25.40
N GLN A 664 -13.26 -2.64 -25.54
CA GLN A 664 -12.31 -2.12 -26.53
C GLN A 664 -12.80 -2.24 -27.98
N GLN A 665 -13.70 -3.17 -28.29
CA GLN A 665 -14.25 -3.34 -29.65
C GLN A 665 -15.26 -2.27 -30.04
N GLN A 666 -15.85 -1.60 -29.06
CA GLN A 666 -16.84 -0.55 -29.26
C GLN A 666 -16.17 0.85 -29.25
N LEU A 667 -14.88 0.92 -28.97
CA LEU A 667 -14.14 2.17 -28.70
C LEU A 667 -13.12 2.51 -29.80
N TYR A 668 -13.57 2.51 -31.05
CA TYR A 668 -12.80 3.00 -32.19
C TYR A 668 -13.24 4.43 -32.59
N LYS A 669 -12.43 5.10 -33.41
CA LYS A 669 -12.71 6.45 -33.88
C LYS A 669 -13.98 6.45 -34.73
N ASN A 670 -14.91 7.37 -34.47
CA ASN A 670 -16.24 7.47 -35.11
C ASN A 670 -17.20 6.30 -34.83
N ALA A 671 -17.00 5.53 -33.75
CA ALA A 671 -17.98 4.52 -33.34
C ALA A 671 -19.32 5.18 -32.95
N PRO A 672 -20.48 4.69 -33.45
CA PRO A 672 -21.78 5.23 -33.06
C PRO A 672 -22.09 5.03 -31.57
N ASP A 673 -21.37 4.11 -30.91
CA ASP A 673 -21.53 3.79 -29.49
C ASP A 673 -21.08 4.96 -28.57
N HIS A 674 -20.25 5.88 -29.06
CA HIS A 674 -19.82 7.06 -28.29
C HIS A 674 -20.99 7.99 -27.96
N ASP A 675 -21.92 8.20 -28.89
CA ASP A 675 -23.08 9.07 -28.69
C ASP A 675 -24.08 8.45 -27.70
N ILE A 676 -24.30 7.15 -27.81
CA ILE A 676 -25.15 6.38 -26.89
C ILE A 676 -24.55 6.43 -25.48
N PHE A 677 -23.24 6.22 -25.36
CA PHE A 677 -22.54 6.31 -24.09
C PHE A 677 -22.61 7.73 -23.50
N ALA A 678 -22.43 8.77 -24.31
CA ALA A 678 -22.54 10.15 -23.86
C ALA A 678 -23.91 10.42 -23.24
N GLN A 679 -25.01 10.02 -23.91
CA GLN A 679 -26.36 10.15 -23.37
C GLN A 679 -26.53 9.41 -22.04
N LYS A 680 -25.96 8.20 -21.92
CA LYS A 680 -25.97 7.42 -20.67
C LYS A 680 -25.26 8.16 -19.54
N VAL A 681 -24.10 8.76 -19.82
CA VAL A 681 -23.34 9.57 -18.85
C VAL A 681 -24.16 10.79 -18.41
N TYR A 682 -24.79 11.51 -19.33
CA TYR A 682 -25.67 12.62 -18.97
C TYR A 682 -26.81 12.21 -18.04
N ARG A 683 -27.49 11.09 -18.32
CA ARG A 683 -28.55 10.55 -17.45
C ARG A 683 -28.01 10.12 -16.09
N GLU A 684 -26.85 9.47 -16.07
CA GLU A 684 -26.20 9.00 -14.84
C GLU A 684 -25.88 10.17 -13.90
N PHE A 685 -25.33 11.27 -14.41
CA PHE A 685 -25.01 12.45 -13.61
C PHE A 685 -26.17 13.44 -13.45
N GLN A 686 -27.36 13.15 -14.00
CA GLN A 686 -28.49 14.08 -14.00
C GLN A 686 -28.94 14.46 -12.58
N HIS A 687 -28.97 13.52 -11.65
CA HIS A 687 -29.34 13.80 -10.26
C HIS A 687 -28.39 14.78 -9.55
N ILE A 688 -27.10 14.81 -9.94
CA ILE A 688 -26.14 15.84 -9.49
C ILE A 688 -26.46 17.21 -10.12
N LEU A 689 -27.11 17.23 -11.30
CA LEU A 689 -27.56 18.44 -11.99
C LEU A 689 -28.88 18.99 -11.41
N ASP A 690 -29.78 18.13 -10.95
CA ASP A 690 -31.12 18.50 -10.47
C ASP A 690 -31.11 19.07 -9.03
N LEU A 691 -30.02 18.86 -8.28
CA LEU A 691 -29.81 19.47 -6.94
C LEU A 691 -29.62 21.01 -6.98
N GLU A 692 -29.63 21.62 -8.16
CA GLU A 692 -29.41 23.07 -8.36
C GLU A 692 -30.48 23.77 -9.21
N ASP A 693 -31.73 23.28 -9.27
CA ASP A 693 -32.80 24.16 -9.75
C ASP A 693 -33.08 25.23 -8.66
N PRO A 694 -32.92 26.55 -8.94
CA PRO A 694 -33.05 27.60 -7.93
C PRO A 694 -34.44 27.65 -7.27
N ASP A 695 -35.45 27.08 -7.92
CA ASP A 695 -36.85 27.12 -7.49
C ASP A 695 -37.20 26.03 -6.45
N THR A 696 -36.39 24.96 -6.32
CA THR A 696 -36.65 23.87 -5.34
C THR A 696 -36.11 24.21 -3.95
N VAL A 697 -35.31 25.28 -3.82
CA VAL A 697 -34.68 25.70 -2.55
C VAL A 697 -35.62 26.50 -1.65
N ALA A 698 -36.82 26.89 -2.13
CA ALA A 698 -37.81 27.59 -1.33
C ALA A 698 -38.57 26.67 -0.34
N ASP A 699 -38.67 25.37 -0.60
CA ASP A 699 -39.51 24.44 0.19
C ASP A 699 -38.75 23.66 1.28
N LEU A 700 -37.42 23.76 1.36
CA LEU A 700 -36.61 23.10 2.40
C LEU A 700 -36.17 24.04 3.53
N THR A 701 -36.68 25.28 3.56
CA THR A 701 -36.41 26.25 4.63
C THR A 701 -37.64 26.58 5.48
N PHE A 702 -38.48 25.57 5.78
CA PHE A 702 -39.44 25.65 6.89
C PHE A 702 -39.59 24.28 7.57
N ALA A 703 -38.56 23.90 8.33
CA ALA A 703 -38.73 22.97 9.45
C ALA A 703 -37.93 23.53 10.63
N SER A 704 -38.67 23.98 11.62
CA SER A 704 -38.29 24.69 12.83
C SER A 704 -37.30 23.93 13.73
N ASP A 705 -36.22 24.61 14.13
CA ASP A 705 -35.46 24.29 15.34
C ASP A 705 -36.21 24.80 16.58
N PRO A 706 -36.52 23.98 17.59
CA PRO A 706 -37.19 24.43 18.80
C PRO A 706 -36.21 24.54 19.97
N PHE A 707 -35.17 25.37 19.90
CA PHE A 707 -34.48 25.85 21.11
C PHE A 707 -33.90 27.24 20.91
N GLY A 708 -34.66 28.23 21.39
CA GLY A 708 -34.15 29.58 21.57
C GLY A 708 -33.20 29.63 22.75
N ASN A 709 -32.09 30.35 22.58
CA ASN A 709 -31.61 31.23 23.63
C ASN A 709 -30.91 32.42 22.99
N GLY A 710 -31.41 33.62 23.28
CA GLY A 710 -30.91 34.87 22.72
C GLY A 710 -29.77 35.44 23.55
N GLN A 711 -28.91 36.21 22.89
CA GLN A 711 -28.39 37.47 23.43
C GLN A 711 -27.90 38.34 22.27
N LYS A 712 -28.18 39.64 22.38
CA LYS A 712 -27.98 40.71 21.41
C LYS A 712 -26.49 41.10 21.26
N ASP A 713 -26.09 41.67 20.13
CA ASP A 713 -25.85 43.12 19.96
C ASP A 713 -25.17 43.48 18.62
N GLU A 714 -25.70 44.55 18.01
CA GLU A 714 -25.06 45.65 17.23
C GLU A 714 -24.27 45.32 15.93
N ASP A 715 -24.83 45.66 14.75
CA ASP A 715 -24.72 46.93 14.00
C ASP A 715 -23.43 47.05 13.16
N GLU A 716 -23.53 46.88 11.83
CA GLU A 716 -23.02 47.89 10.89
C GLU A 716 -23.56 47.70 9.45
N LYS A 717 -24.06 48.80 8.89
CA LYS A 717 -24.64 48.96 7.55
C LYS A 717 -23.55 49.07 6.47
N SER A 718 -23.81 48.57 5.28
CA SER A 718 -23.27 49.13 4.02
C SER A 718 -24.33 49.04 2.92
N PRO A 719 -24.49 50.10 2.07
CA PRO A 719 -25.71 50.28 1.29
C PRO A 719 -25.68 49.63 -0.09
N LYS A 720 -26.89 49.27 -0.52
CA LYS A 720 -27.28 48.81 -1.86
C LYS A 720 -26.96 49.82 -2.95
N ARG A 721 -26.57 49.33 -4.14
CA ARG A 721 -26.91 49.96 -5.43
C ARG A 721 -27.83 49.06 -6.22
N LYS A 722 -29.06 49.55 -6.43
CA LYS A 722 -30.04 49.07 -7.41
C LYS A 722 -29.66 49.59 -8.79
N SER A 723 -29.83 48.79 -9.83
CA SER A 723 -30.34 49.27 -11.10
C SER A 723 -31.22 48.20 -11.75
N THR A 724 -32.46 48.60 -11.98
CA THR A 724 -33.59 47.88 -12.56
C THR A 724 -33.80 48.31 -14.00
N SER A 725 -34.11 47.37 -14.90
CA SER A 725 -35.14 47.47 -15.97
C SER A 725 -35.30 46.07 -16.60
N ALA A 726 -36.40 45.31 -16.42
CA ALA A 726 -37.79 45.49 -16.91
C ALA A 726 -37.83 45.69 -18.44
N SER A 727 -38.62 45.00 -19.28
CA SER A 727 -39.70 44.00 -19.19
C SER A 727 -39.83 43.36 -20.62
N GLN A 728 -40.61 42.34 -20.99
CA GLN A 728 -42.06 42.14 -20.81
C GLN A 728 -42.52 40.84 -21.52
N HIS A 729 -43.52 40.15 -20.92
CA HIS A 729 -44.60 39.32 -21.51
C HIS A 729 -44.29 37.97 -22.19
N ARG A 730 -45.11 36.90 -22.09
CA ARG A 730 -46.36 36.53 -21.39
C ARG A 730 -46.50 34.99 -21.45
N PRO A 731 -47.33 34.36 -20.60
CA PRO A 731 -47.36 32.91 -20.38
C PRO A 731 -48.41 32.19 -21.25
N PHE A 732 -48.21 30.88 -21.50
CA PHE A 732 -49.28 29.96 -21.89
C PHE A 732 -49.22 28.66 -21.08
N LYS A 733 -50.36 28.33 -20.48
CA LYS A 733 -50.68 27.16 -19.65
C LYS A 733 -50.66 25.86 -20.46
N VAL A 734 -50.18 24.77 -19.87
CA VAL A 734 -50.70 23.41 -20.10
C VAL A 734 -50.86 22.67 -18.76
N LYS A 735 -51.89 21.83 -18.72
CA LYS A 735 -52.66 21.34 -17.59
C LYS A 735 -51.94 20.33 -16.69
N TYR A 736 -52.17 20.47 -15.39
CA TYR A 736 -51.93 19.45 -14.37
C TYR A 736 -52.91 18.29 -14.55
N PHE A 737 -52.40 17.06 -14.57
CA PHE A 737 -53.20 15.88 -14.22
C PHE A 737 -53.02 15.60 -12.74
N SER A 738 -54.12 15.77 -12.02
CA SER A 738 -54.24 15.55 -10.58
C SER A 738 -54.12 14.06 -10.27
N ARG A 739 -53.33 13.78 -9.23
CA ARG A 739 -53.19 12.47 -8.59
C ARG A 739 -54.48 12.15 -7.83
N GLU A 740 -55.25 11.20 -8.32
CA GLU A 740 -56.42 10.68 -7.63
C GLU A 740 -55.96 9.76 -6.50
N ARG A 741 -56.27 10.17 -5.27
CA ARG A 741 -56.11 9.42 -4.02
C ARG A 741 -57.37 8.57 -3.87
N ILE A 742 -57.22 7.25 -3.81
CA ILE A 742 -58.28 6.36 -3.29
C ILE A 742 -58.00 6.15 -1.80
N ASP A 743 -58.99 6.51 -1.00
CA ASP A 743 -59.01 6.50 0.47
C ASP A 743 -59.44 5.13 1.05
N ASN A 744 -58.85 4.83 2.20
CA ASN A 744 -59.41 4.31 3.48
C ASN A 744 -60.37 3.11 3.54
N SER A 745 -60.01 2.13 4.39
CA SER A 745 -60.64 1.81 5.71
C SER A 745 -60.32 0.34 6.08
N SER A 746 -59.64 -0.04 7.18
CA SER A 746 -59.99 -0.06 8.62
C SER A 746 -61.20 -0.92 9.02
N GLU A 747 -60.94 -1.95 9.87
CA GLU A 747 -61.78 -2.70 10.86
C GLU A 747 -61.42 -4.22 10.83
N ALA A 748 -60.91 -4.85 11.91
CA ALA A 748 -61.50 -5.25 13.20
C ALA A 748 -62.29 -6.59 13.16
N ASN A 749 -61.86 -7.53 14.03
CA ASN A 749 -62.53 -8.73 14.57
C ASN A 749 -62.95 -9.89 13.65
N LEU A 750 -62.53 -11.12 14.01
CA LEU A 750 -63.45 -12.23 14.28
C LEU A 750 -62.79 -13.39 15.05
N MET A 751 -63.59 -13.93 15.97
CA MET A 751 -63.32 -14.89 17.05
C MET A 751 -63.28 -16.37 16.61
N ASP A 752 -62.70 -17.16 17.52
CA ASP A 752 -62.68 -18.62 17.70
C ASP A 752 -63.99 -19.40 17.47
N THR A 753 -63.83 -20.70 17.15
CA THR A 753 -64.39 -21.80 17.98
C THR A 753 -63.75 -23.18 17.67
N LYS A 754 -63.13 -23.76 18.72
CA LYS A 754 -63.04 -25.19 19.15
C LYS A 754 -62.37 -26.23 18.19
N HIS A 755 -61.51 -27.15 18.65
CA HIS A 755 -61.60 -28.02 19.83
C HIS A 755 -60.22 -28.51 20.34
N ASP A 756 -60.25 -28.93 21.60
CA ASP A 756 -59.21 -29.43 22.52
C ASP A 756 -58.42 -30.67 22.06
N ASP A 757 -57.13 -30.77 22.40
CA ASP A 757 -56.63 -31.50 23.59
C ASP A 757 -55.09 -31.64 23.59
N ASN A 758 -54.51 -31.49 24.78
CA ASN A 758 -53.08 -31.54 25.14
C ASN A 758 -52.67 -33.00 25.53
N PRO A 759 -51.54 -33.26 26.20
CA PRO A 759 -50.10 -33.14 25.89
C PRO A 759 -49.38 -34.52 25.89
N GLY A 760 -48.08 -34.52 25.55
CA GLY A 760 -47.19 -35.62 25.95
C GLY A 760 -45.70 -35.31 25.85
N ASN A 761 -45.12 -34.78 26.94
CA ASN A 761 -43.88 -35.22 27.62
C ASN A 761 -42.67 -35.65 26.74
N ASN A 762 -41.41 -35.33 27.02
CA ASN A 762 -40.76 -34.89 28.25
C ASN A 762 -39.27 -34.64 27.92
N ASN A 763 -38.64 -33.68 28.60
CA ASN A 763 -37.25 -33.70 29.11
C ASN A 763 -36.08 -33.92 28.12
N LYS A 764 -34.91 -33.28 28.25
CA LYS A 764 -34.32 -32.37 29.24
C LYS A 764 -32.99 -31.90 28.64
N ALA A 765 -32.56 -30.71 29.04
CA ALA A 765 -31.19 -30.28 29.37
C ALA A 765 -30.05 -30.70 28.41
N GLY A 766 -29.23 -29.81 27.88
CA GLY A 766 -28.79 -28.52 28.40
C GLY A 766 -27.28 -28.41 28.11
N ALA A 767 -26.82 -27.16 27.91
CA ALA A 767 -25.47 -26.63 28.05
C ALA A 767 -24.28 -27.52 27.58
N GLY A 768 -23.40 -27.10 26.68
CA GLY A 768 -22.85 -25.77 26.47
C GLY A 768 -21.32 -25.88 26.49
N SER A 769 -20.64 -25.00 25.73
CA SER A 769 -19.18 -24.72 25.80
C SER A 769 -18.25 -25.89 25.41
N GLU A 770 -17.05 -25.74 24.84
CA GLU A 770 -16.19 -24.61 24.54
C GLU A 770 -15.01 -25.16 23.71
N ALA A 771 -14.51 -24.31 22.79
CA ALA A 771 -13.10 -24.05 22.46
C ALA A 771 -12.07 -25.14 22.04
N ALA A 772 -11.14 -24.61 21.22
CA ALA A 772 -9.74 -24.96 21.01
C ALA A 772 -9.45 -26.04 19.94
N ARG A 773 -9.02 -25.63 18.74
CA ARG A 773 -7.64 -25.28 18.32
C ARG A 773 -6.71 -26.48 18.06
N ARG A 774 -6.27 -26.51 16.79
CA ARG A 774 -4.90 -26.76 16.30
C ARG A 774 -4.34 -28.19 16.26
N ASN A 775 -4.08 -28.58 15.02
CA ASN A 775 -2.75 -28.87 14.45
C ASN A 775 -2.30 -30.33 14.28
N THR A 776 -1.82 -30.53 13.04
CA THR A 776 -0.61 -31.27 12.63
C THR A 776 -0.66 -32.80 12.56
N SER A 777 -0.93 -33.26 11.34
CA SER A 777 -0.09 -34.13 10.50
C SER A 777 1.06 -34.92 11.16
N THR A 778 1.04 -36.23 10.94
CA THR A 778 2.19 -37.14 11.04
C THR A 778 2.21 -38.12 9.86
N THR A 779 3.30 -38.04 9.09
CA THR A 779 4.13 -39.13 8.51
C THR A 779 3.49 -40.29 7.69
N SER A 780 3.78 -40.26 6.37
CA SER A 780 4.46 -41.23 5.47
C SER A 780 4.63 -42.73 5.89
N PRO A 781 5.17 -43.62 5.02
CA PRO A 781 4.86 -43.99 3.63
C PRO A 781 4.91 -45.54 3.40
N ARG A 782 4.34 -46.12 2.31
CA ARG A 782 4.96 -47.26 1.54
C ARG A 782 4.06 -47.89 0.45
N THR A 783 4.60 -47.87 -0.78
CA THR A 783 4.75 -48.97 -1.77
C THR A 783 3.60 -49.92 -2.12
N SER A 784 3.29 -50.02 -3.43
CA SER A 784 3.53 -51.20 -4.30
C SER A 784 2.36 -51.61 -5.23
N ARG A 785 2.68 -51.63 -6.54
CA ARG A 785 2.22 -52.54 -7.64
C ARG A 785 0.77 -52.48 -8.20
N ASN A 786 0.72 -51.99 -9.46
CA ASN A 786 -0.07 -52.37 -10.67
C ASN A 786 -0.73 -53.78 -10.72
N PRO A 787 -1.57 -54.08 -11.75
CA PRO A 787 -2.54 -53.26 -12.52
C PRO A 787 -3.90 -54.00 -12.74
N GLY A 788 -4.95 -53.32 -13.23
CA GLY A 788 -6.09 -54.01 -13.85
C GLY A 788 -7.47 -53.35 -13.82
N ASN A 789 -7.94 -53.01 -15.02
CA ASN A 789 -9.32 -53.09 -15.53
C ASN A 789 -10.41 -52.04 -15.18
N GLN A 790 -10.85 -51.36 -16.26
CA GLN A 790 -12.23 -51.06 -16.69
C GLN A 790 -13.24 -50.37 -15.73
N GLY A 791 -13.70 -49.19 -16.18
CA GLY A 791 -15.13 -48.93 -16.38
C GLY A 791 -15.91 -48.13 -15.33
N SER A 792 -16.61 -47.09 -15.79
CA SER A 792 -17.63 -46.24 -15.12
C SER A 792 -17.11 -45.29 -14.03
N GLY A 793 -17.47 -44.01 -13.95
CA GLY A 793 -18.68 -43.32 -14.39
C GLY A 793 -19.51 -42.94 -13.17
N ILE A 794 -19.21 -41.81 -12.51
CA ILE A 794 -20.01 -41.16 -11.45
C ILE A 794 -19.75 -39.64 -11.60
N GLU A 795 -20.63 -38.92 -12.31
CA GLU A 795 -21.73 -38.09 -11.77
C GLU A 795 -21.27 -36.89 -10.92
N LEU A 796 -21.33 -35.70 -11.55
CA LEU A 796 -21.31 -34.38 -10.92
C LEU A 796 -22.65 -33.70 -11.25
N THR A 797 -23.73 -34.24 -10.71
CA THR A 797 -25.09 -33.68 -10.77
C THR A 797 -25.38 -32.91 -9.49
N GLN A 798 -24.72 -31.77 -9.27
CA GLN A 798 -25.19 -30.80 -8.27
C GLN A 798 -24.60 -29.39 -8.48
N ALA A 799 -24.81 -28.79 -9.65
CA ALA A 799 -24.55 -27.35 -9.86
C ALA A 799 -25.56 -26.68 -10.82
N GLU A 800 -26.70 -27.32 -11.10
CA GLU A 800 -27.62 -26.91 -12.18
C GLU A 800 -29.04 -26.57 -11.70
N LYS A 801 -29.25 -26.31 -10.39
CA LYS A 801 -30.59 -26.03 -9.85
C LYS A 801 -30.78 -24.75 -9.05
N ASN A 802 -29.87 -23.78 -9.12
CA ASN A 802 -30.04 -22.45 -8.49
C ASN A 802 -29.84 -21.29 -9.48
N ALA A 803 -30.36 -21.39 -10.71
CA ALA A 803 -30.32 -20.25 -11.64
C ALA A 803 -31.57 -20.09 -12.52
N GLN A 804 -32.69 -20.78 -12.24
CA GLN A 804 -33.95 -20.60 -12.97
C GLN A 804 -35.15 -20.73 -12.03
N GLY A 805 -35.85 -19.62 -11.82
CA GLY A 805 -37.22 -19.59 -11.32
C GLY A 805 -37.49 -18.58 -10.20
N GLY A 806 -37.96 -17.37 -10.56
CA GLY A 806 -38.47 -16.42 -9.58
C GLY A 806 -38.96 -15.08 -10.14
N GLY A 807 -40.15 -15.07 -10.73
CA GLY A 807 -41.12 -13.97 -10.56
C GLY A 807 -41.06 -12.75 -11.49
N ALA A 808 -42.03 -12.69 -12.41
CA ALA A 808 -42.39 -11.51 -13.18
C ALA A 808 -42.97 -10.38 -12.30
N GLY A 809 -42.57 -9.13 -12.58
CA GLY A 809 -43.17 -7.93 -11.99
C GLY A 809 -42.17 -6.76 -11.87
N GLY A 810 -41.99 -6.00 -12.96
CA GLY A 810 -41.14 -4.81 -12.96
C GLY A 810 -40.77 -4.37 -14.37
N MET A 811 -41.67 -3.64 -15.02
CA MET A 811 -41.49 -3.09 -16.36
C MET A 811 -40.55 -1.87 -16.29
N ALA A 812 -39.25 -2.11 -16.43
CA ALA A 812 -38.27 -1.12 -16.84
C ALA A 812 -37.59 -1.65 -18.10
N THR A 813 -37.75 -0.93 -19.21
CA THR A 813 -37.22 -1.23 -20.54
C THR A 813 -35.70 -1.43 -20.49
N ILE A 814 -35.26 -2.68 -20.62
CA ILE A 814 -33.87 -3.04 -20.92
C ILE A 814 -33.67 -2.74 -22.41
N GLU A 815 -33.04 -1.61 -22.72
CA GLU A 815 -32.53 -1.32 -24.07
C GLU A 815 -31.46 -2.37 -24.41
N GLU A 816 -31.62 -3.06 -25.54
CA GLU A 816 -30.75 -4.15 -26.01
C GLU A 816 -29.30 -3.67 -26.19
N GLU A 817 -28.38 -4.15 -25.35
CA GLU A 817 -26.94 -3.99 -25.56
C GLU A 817 -26.57 -4.69 -26.88
N LYS A 818 -26.04 -3.93 -27.85
CA LYS A 818 -25.71 -4.45 -29.18
C LYS A 818 -24.67 -5.56 -29.08
N GLN A 819 -25.05 -6.78 -29.42
CA GLN A 819 -24.21 -7.98 -29.30
C GLN A 819 -22.92 -7.85 -30.12
N THR A 820 -21.76 -7.93 -29.47
CA THR A 820 -20.45 -7.87 -30.16
C THR A 820 -20.15 -9.19 -30.87
N TYR A 821 -19.20 -9.18 -31.82
CA TYR A 821 -18.77 -10.42 -32.47
C TYR A 821 -18.15 -11.42 -31.48
N ILE A 822 -17.57 -10.92 -30.38
CA ILE A 822 -17.06 -11.75 -29.28
C ILE A 822 -18.18 -12.36 -28.46
N ASP A 823 -19.31 -11.67 -28.26
CA ASP A 823 -20.47 -12.25 -27.60
C ASP A 823 -21.02 -13.44 -28.41
N GLN A 824 -21.02 -13.32 -29.74
CA GLN A 824 -21.38 -14.43 -30.64
C GLN A 824 -20.40 -15.60 -30.49
N MET A 825 -19.08 -15.35 -30.57
CA MET A 825 -18.05 -16.37 -30.40
C MET A 825 -18.10 -17.04 -29.03
N PHE A 826 -18.31 -16.27 -27.96
CA PHE A 826 -18.42 -16.76 -26.60
C PHE A 826 -19.66 -17.64 -26.43
N THR A 827 -20.81 -17.19 -26.93
CA THR A 827 -22.06 -17.96 -26.91
C THR A 827 -21.91 -19.28 -27.65
N ILE A 828 -21.35 -19.27 -28.85
CA ILE A 828 -21.08 -20.48 -29.64
C ILE A 828 -20.13 -21.44 -28.90
N THR A 829 -19.11 -20.88 -28.24
CA THR A 829 -18.10 -21.67 -27.53
C THR A 829 -18.65 -22.33 -26.27
N VAL A 830 -19.54 -21.65 -25.54
CA VAL A 830 -20.15 -22.12 -24.29
C VAL A 830 -21.36 -23.02 -24.54
N ALA A 831 -22.20 -22.71 -25.54
CA ALA A 831 -23.41 -23.47 -25.85
C ALA A 831 -23.14 -24.85 -26.49
N LYS A 832 -21.98 -25.02 -27.15
CA LYS A 832 -21.53 -26.30 -27.74
C LYS A 832 -20.63 -27.11 -26.77
N ARG A 833 -20.84 -26.96 -25.46
CA ARG A 833 -20.28 -27.82 -24.39
C ARG A 833 -21.28 -28.92 -24.08
#